data_AF-A0A7S4P409-F1
#
_entry.id   AF-A0A7S4P409-F1
#
_cell.length_a   1.000
_cell.length_b   1.000
_cell.length_c   1.000
_cell.angle_alpha   90.00
_cell.angle_beta   90.00
_cell.angle_gamma   90.00
#
_symmetry.space_group_name_H-M   'P 1'
#
loop_
_entity.id
_entity.type
_entity.pdbx_description
1 polymer ?
#
loop_
_entity_poly.entity_id
_entity_poly.type
_entity_poly.pdbx_seq_one_letter_code
_entity_poly.pdbx_strand_id
1 'polypeptide(L)'
;LFFFFSFFLFVFFSFFFCCLVGCCLVGQFYYCLFVYEMSQPLSRSRSQSVEDGGNQSTPSFTSTIPKRERSSSRSNLPMVKNVHSPPTTKPTSSPESKTPPSPFSPDNNPRPRSSSRSMLFRGGHSSPNAQQRMGTPSPTNTSERKGSSPFSMDLGAKVPGLRMSSMSSINTISPRGGSMFSSSSPSPRGSLPTMCSVSKVSKEVGLLTGVDVEKELMVLLKNMDTNGDEKVLTEELRKGLQLAGLHPILLDSAVRLIDEDGDGEITFEEILKLRTPENQWIVRALVNDLSIRDMHSFSSVMNECFNESNVEPEEGDACLAICNAGMSEEKASHFGAAFCSVDGQHWEKGTAHSKFTLQAASFPIMYCMSIESSGTERVHTIVGREPRGQGTSEYQMDRFGKPHNPMISLGAIATASLVHPEKDLADRFKVMTGVWNRLTANCDGPVTFDNYNYLKESQSAVKEYSLAYGAKEKGAFPGVETHDDLTRLLQFHFMCEAIEVNCAQLSIVAATLARGGINPITRERVFDSETVQHCLSVLFTCGLKDLTGAFAFEIGLPAKCGASGALMVVIPGVGGLALHSPLVTQDDNISLKGVTFCHELLHHFPFHIFDSEATKLDQVVSEYGVSDIYQLIYSAANGDLATVRKLVLERGLGVNSSDYDERTALHLAVAERRRVVIDFLLKNGAFVRCSDRWGKTPLDEAEGDEELVTLLKSFDIQMSGE
;
A
#
# COMPACT_ATOMS: atom_id res chain seq x y z
N LEU A 1 -31.42 50.07 28.60
CA LEU A 1 -30.65 48.81 28.70
C LEU A 1 -29.58 48.68 27.60
N PHE A 2 -29.95 48.61 26.31
CA PHE A 2 -29.03 48.25 25.20
C PHE A 2 -27.66 48.98 25.22
N PHE A 3 -27.66 50.31 25.43
CA PHE A 3 -26.43 51.12 25.50
C PHE A 3 -25.51 50.72 26.68
N PHE A 4 -26.07 50.40 27.84
CA PHE A 4 -25.33 49.90 29.01
C PHE A 4 -24.71 48.52 28.74
N PHE A 5 -25.44 47.64 28.05
CA PHE A 5 -24.96 46.30 27.71
C PHE A 5 -23.78 46.35 26.73
N SER A 6 -23.87 47.23 25.71
CA SER A 6 -22.79 47.48 24.76
C SER A 6 -21.53 48.07 25.43
N PHE A 7 -21.71 49.02 26.36
CA PHE A 7 -20.60 49.56 27.15
C PHE A 7 -19.92 48.50 28.03
N PHE A 8 -20.69 47.64 28.69
CA PHE A 8 -20.16 46.56 29.52
C PHE A 8 -19.35 45.55 28.69
N LEU A 9 -19.84 45.17 27.51
CA LEU A 9 -19.12 44.33 26.55
C LEU A 9 -17.80 44.96 26.11
N PHE A 10 -17.80 46.26 25.79
CA PHE A 10 -16.58 46.98 25.37
C PHE A 10 -15.52 47.02 26.48
N VAL A 11 -15.92 47.28 27.73
CA VAL A 11 -15.02 47.24 28.90
C VAL A 11 -14.49 45.82 29.14
N PHE A 12 -15.35 44.80 29.06
CA PHE A 12 -14.96 43.40 29.28
C PHE A 12 -13.94 42.91 28.25
N PHE A 13 -14.18 43.17 26.95
CA PHE A 13 -13.22 42.84 25.90
C PHE A 13 -11.91 43.63 26.01
N SER A 14 -11.96 44.90 26.40
CA SER A 14 -10.75 45.71 26.62
C SER A 14 -9.89 45.13 27.75
N PHE A 15 -10.50 44.71 28.86
CA PHE A 15 -9.80 44.09 29.99
C PHE A 15 -9.18 42.75 29.60
N PHE A 16 -9.93 41.91 28.87
CA PHE A 16 -9.46 40.61 28.39
C PHE A 16 -8.27 40.75 27.44
N PHE A 17 -8.29 41.74 26.55
CA PHE A 17 -7.19 42.04 25.63
C PHE A 17 -5.93 42.53 26.37
N CYS A 18 -6.07 43.39 27.39
CA CYS A 18 -4.95 43.79 28.25
C CYS A 18 -4.34 42.59 29.00
N CYS A 19 -5.14 41.66 29.52
CA CYS A 19 -4.63 40.44 30.14
C CYS A 19 -3.85 39.57 29.14
N LEU A 20 -4.36 39.39 27.92
CA LEU A 20 -3.69 38.61 26.86
C LEU A 20 -2.32 39.22 26.48
N VAL A 21 -2.26 40.52 26.25
CA VAL A 21 -1.00 41.23 25.96
C VAL A 21 -0.02 41.13 27.14
N GLY A 22 -0.50 41.24 28.38
CA GLY A 22 0.30 41.04 29.59
C GLY A 22 0.92 39.63 29.66
N CYS A 23 0.13 38.58 29.40
CA CYS A 23 0.61 37.21 29.36
C CYS A 23 1.66 36.98 28.26
N CYS A 24 1.49 37.57 27.07
CA CYS A 24 2.47 37.48 25.99
C CYS A 24 3.80 38.15 26.36
N LEU A 25 3.77 39.33 26.99
CA LEU A 25 4.98 40.04 27.43
C LEU A 25 5.72 39.27 28.54
N VAL A 26 5.01 38.68 29.50
CA VAL A 26 5.60 37.80 30.52
C VAL A 26 6.23 36.56 29.87
N GLY A 27 5.55 35.93 28.90
CA GLY A 27 6.08 34.78 28.15
C GLY A 27 7.38 35.10 27.41
N GLN A 28 7.47 36.26 26.75
CA GLN A 28 8.71 36.72 26.11
C GLN A 28 9.84 36.96 27.12
N PHE A 29 9.53 37.49 28.31
CA PHE A 29 10.53 37.71 29.36
C PHE A 29 11.15 36.39 29.86
N TYR A 30 10.32 35.36 30.08
CA TYR A 30 10.81 34.01 30.43
C TYR A 30 11.60 33.36 29.30
N TYR A 31 11.21 33.55 28.04
CA TYR A 31 11.95 33.02 26.89
C TYR A 31 13.34 33.65 26.77
N CYS A 32 13.46 34.97 26.96
CA CYS A 32 14.75 35.66 26.98
C CYS A 32 15.66 35.22 28.15
N LEU A 33 15.09 34.96 29.34
CA LEU A 33 15.85 34.41 30.48
C LEU A 33 16.38 33.00 30.18
N PHE A 34 15.55 32.12 29.61
CA PHE A 34 15.94 30.75 29.27
C PHE A 34 17.07 30.69 28.23
N VAL A 35 17.01 31.54 27.21
CA VAL A 35 18.09 31.67 26.21
C VAL A 35 19.37 32.26 26.82
N TYR A 36 19.25 33.15 27.81
CA TYR A 36 20.41 33.76 28.48
C TYR A 36 21.17 32.77 29.38
N GLU A 37 20.48 31.89 30.13
CA GLU A 37 21.14 30.85 30.93
C GLU A 37 21.86 29.81 30.05
N MET A 38 21.25 29.41 28.93
CA MET A 38 21.86 28.47 27.96
C MET A 38 23.10 29.04 27.23
N SER A 39 23.39 30.33 27.37
CA SER A 39 24.46 31.03 26.64
C SER A 39 25.78 31.18 27.42
N GLN A 40 25.91 30.62 28.62
CA GLN A 40 27.11 30.74 29.46
C GLN A 40 28.13 29.61 29.20
N PRO A 41 29.37 29.91 28.75
CA PRO A 41 30.36 28.88 28.44
C PRO A 41 31.04 28.30 29.69
N LEU A 42 30.90 26.99 29.90
CA LEU A 42 31.60 26.24 30.94
C LEU A 42 33.13 26.32 30.78
N SER A 43 33.82 26.82 31.81
CA SER A 43 35.26 27.08 31.74
C SER A 43 36.12 26.00 32.42
N ARG A 44 37.08 25.45 31.66
CA ARG A 44 38.19 24.58 32.11
C ARG A 44 37.75 23.16 32.57
N SER A 45 38.61 22.14 32.51
CA SER A 45 40.06 22.13 32.28
C SER A 45 40.48 21.24 31.10
N ARG A 46 41.64 21.56 30.52
CA ARG A 46 42.33 20.77 29.50
C ARG A 46 43.71 20.43 30.07
N SER A 47 44.02 19.14 30.22
CA SER A 47 45.38 18.67 30.54
C SER A 47 45.94 17.92 29.33
N GLN A 48 47.13 18.32 28.91
CA GLN A 48 48.01 17.52 28.05
C GLN A 48 48.58 16.36 28.91
N SER A 49 49.27 15.32 28.41
CA SER A 49 50.12 15.24 27.22
C SER A 49 50.55 13.79 26.91
N VAL A 50 50.99 13.56 25.66
CA VAL A 50 51.99 12.55 25.24
C VAL A 50 51.55 11.08 25.13
N GLU A 51 52.20 10.39 24.20
CA GLU A 51 51.97 9.03 23.70
C GLU A 51 52.94 8.00 24.34
N ASP A 52 52.95 6.78 23.76
CA ASP A 52 53.93 5.68 23.87
C ASP A 52 53.91 4.73 25.07
N GLY A 53 54.36 3.50 24.80
CA GLY A 53 54.96 2.62 25.83
C GLY A 53 54.30 1.25 26.03
N GLY A 54 54.54 0.32 25.09
CA GLY A 54 54.01 -1.03 25.11
C GLY A 54 54.24 -1.93 26.34
N ASN A 55 53.40 -2.97 26.38
CA ASN A 55 53.78 -4.38 26.57
C ASN A 55 53.90 -4.97 28.02
N GLN A 56 53.57 -6.27 28.09
CA GLN A 56 53.88 -7.28 29.13
C GLN A 56 53.10 -7.36 30.47
N SER A 57 52.53 -8.57 30.66
CA SER A 57 52.48 -9.41 31.88
C SER A 57 51.79 -8.96 33.17
N THR A 58 50.76 -9.75 33.53
CA THR A 58 50.38 -10.19 34.89
C THR A 58 51.58 -10.56 35.78
N PRO A 59 51.57 -10.35 37.12
CA PRO A 59 50.71 -11.17 37.99
C PRO A 59 50.10 -10.50 39.23
N SER A 60 49.25 -11.28 39.90
CA SER A 60 48.56 -11.01 41.16
C SER A 60 49.46 -10.78 42.37
N PHE A 61 48.99 -10.00 43.35
CA PHE A 61 49.20 -10.33 44.77
C PHE A 61 47.99 -9.90 45.65
N THR A 62 47.81 -10.59 46.77
CA THR A 62 46.76 -10.36 47.77
C THR A 62 47.31 -9.63 49.01
N SER A 63 46.45 -8.99 49.82
CA SER A 63 46.48 -9.10 51.31
C SER A 63 45.51 -8.20 52.11
N THR A 64 44.98 -8.77 53.21
CA THR A 64 44.65 -8.19 54.53
C THR A 64 43.80 -6.91 54.72
N ILE A 65 42.54 -7.16 55.07
CA ILE A 65 41.73 -6.56 56.17
C ILE A 65 42.59 -6.23 57.44
N PRO A 66 42.44 -5.07 58.14
CA PRO A 66 41.65 -5.03 59.40
C PRO A 66 41.00 -3.70 59.90
N LYS A 67 39.72 -3.84 60.33
CA LYS A 67 39.07 -3.30 61.57
C LYS A 67 39.26 -1.84 62.04
N ARG A 68 38.13 -1.11 62.22
CA ARG A 68 37.51 -0.73 63.53
C ARG A 68 36.21 0.10 63.34
N GLU A 69 35.10 -0.21 64.03
CA GLU A 69 34.53 0.42 65.27
C GLU A 69 34.14 1.92 65.11
N ARG A 70 32.98 2.45 65.57
CA ARG A 70 31.84 1.89 66.36
C ARG A 70 30.60 2.82 66.35
N SER A 71 29.48 2.33 66.91
CA SER A 71 28.31 3.06 67.48
C SER A 71 27.27 3.70 66.52
N SER A 72 26.00 3.96 66.89
CA SER A 72 25.06 3.17 67.74
C SER A 72 23.63 3.78 67.77
N SER A 73 22.59 2.94 67.66
CA SER A 73 21.35 3.01 68.48
C SER A 73 20.47 1.75 68.28
N ARG A 74 19.57 1.45 69.23
CA ARG A 74 18.72 0.24 69.26
C ARG A 74 17.26 0.58 69.56
N SER A 75 16.33 -0.13 68.91
CA SER A 75 15.06 -0.63 69.51
C SER A 75 14.24 -1.40 68.46
N ASN A 76 13.48 -2.46 68.72
CA ASN A 76 13.57 -3.57 69.68
C ASN A 76 12.52 -4.61 69.22
N LEU A 77 12.86 -5.91 69.18
CA LEU A 77 11.88 -7.00 68.98
C LEU A 77 11.27 -7.42 70.34
N PRO A 78 10.22 -8.26 70.35
CA PRO A 78 10.49 -9.70 70.48
C PRO A 78 9.62 -10.62 69.60
N MET A 79 10.22 -11.74 69.17
CA MET A 79 9.47 -12.94 68.71
C MET A 79 9.13 -13.84 69.91
N VAL A 80 8.13 -14.71 69.75
CA VAL A 80 8.07 -16.00 70.47
C VAL A 80 7.93 -17.14 69.44
N LYS A 81 8.39 -18.34 69.81
CA LYS A 81 8.85 -19.41 68.90
C LYS A 81 7.79 -20.47 68.56
N ASN A 82 8.07 -21.20 67.48
CA ASN A 82 7.58 -22.54 67.12
C ASN A 82 7.50 -23.53 68.32
N VAL A 83 6.80 -24.66 68.14
CA VAL A 83 7.41 -26.03 68.08
C VAL A 83 6.38 -27.19 67.89
N HIS A 84 6.75 -28.16 67.04
CA HIS A 84 6.29 -29.57 66.89
C HIS A 84 4.94 -30.02 66.26
N SER A 85 5.06 -31.20 65.64
CA SER A 85 4.13 -32.19 65.07
C SER A 85 4.92 -33.54 65.02
N PRO A 86 4.40 -34.71 64.56
CA PRO A 86 3.02 -35.18 64.28
C PRO A 86 2.64 -36.37 65.20
N PRO A 87 1.69 -37.30 64.85
CA PRO A 87 2.09 -38.52 64.09
C PRO A 87 1.05 -39.10 63.09
N THR A 88 1.39 -40.28 62.54
CA THR A 88 0.77 -41.14 61.49
C THR A 88 -0.60 -41.77 61.88
N THR A 89 -1.45 -42.34 60.98
CA THR A 89 -1.26 -43.61 60.20
C THR A 89 -2.11 -43.75 58.90
N LYS A 90 -1.96 -44.91 58.20
CA LYS A 90 -2.56 -45.39 56.92
C LYS A 90 -3.10 -46.85 57.12
N PRO A 91 -3.37 -47.71 56.09
CA PRO A 91 -4.42 -47.70 55.04
C PRO A 91 -5.17 -49.06 54.86
N THR A 92 -6.24 -49.12 54.04
CA THR A 92 -6.82 -50.31 53.33
C THR A 92 -8.02 -49.87 52.44
N SER A 93 -8.57 -50.62 51.47
CA SER A 93 -8.11 -51.66 50.51
C SER A 93 -9.22 -51.95 49.47
N SER A 94 -8.90 -52.41 48.25
CA SER A 94 -9.88 -52.83 47.22
C SER A 94 -10.30 -54.31 47.34
N PRO A 95 -11.41 -54.72 46.67
CA PRO A 95 -11.34 -55.84 45.70
C PRO A 95 -12.26 -55.65 44.44
N GLU A 96 -12.41 -56.70 43.62
CA GLU A 96 -12.81 -56.63 42.20
C GLU A 96 -14.19 -57.25 41.82
N SER A 97 -14.63 -56.94 40.59
CA SER A 97 -15.37 -57.79 39.63
C SER A 97 -16.92 -57.94 39.70
N LYS A 98 -17.61 -57.62 38.57
CA LYS A 98 -18.44 -58.52 37.71
C LYS A 98 -19.46 -57.77 36.81
N THR A 99 -19.88 -58.43 35.73
CA THR A 99 -20.83 -58.01 34.68
C THR A 99 -21.83 -59.15 34.37
N PRO A 100 -22.87 -58.97 33.50
CA PRO A 100 -23.54 -57.75 33.03
C PRO A 100 -24.90 -57.61 33.77
N PRO A 101 -26.16 -57.83 33.27
CA PRO A 101 -26.74 -58.07 31.91
C PRO A 101 -27.75 -56.96 31.46
N SER A 102 -28.46 -57.20 30.35
CA SER A 102 -29.75 -56.55 29.97
C SER A 102 -30.88 -57.60 29.92
N PRO A 103 -32.18 -57.27 29.73
CA PRO A 103 -32.71 -57.20 28.34
C PRO A 103 -34.05 -56.42 28.08
N PHE A 104 -34.42 -56.39 26.79
CA PHE A 104 -35.78 -56.30 26.19
C PHE A 104 -36.60 -54.99 26.06
N SER A 105 -37.42 -55.03 25.00
CA SER A 105 -38.35 -54.06 24.39
C SER A 105 -39.78 -54.70 24.38
N PRO A 106 -40.77 -54.49 23.46
CA PRO A 106 -40.97 -53.60 22.29
C PRO A 106 -42.36 -52.88 22.34
N ASP A 107 -43.06 -52.39 21.31
CA ASP A 107 -42.82 -52.13 19.86
C ASP A 107 -43.80 -51.02 19.37
N ASN A 108 -43.58 -50.46 18.18
CA ASN A 108 -44.58 -50.41 17.08
C ASN A 108 -44.07 -49.67 15.83
N ASN A 109 -44.55 -50.10 14.65
CA ASN A 109 -44.27 -49.56 13.32
C ASN A 109 -45.53 -49.80 12.43
N PRO A 110 -45.78 -49.03 11.36
CA PRO A 110 -45.51 -49.65 10.06
C PRO A 110 -45.02 -48.72 8.92
N ARG A 111 -44.31 -49.38 8.00
CA ARG A 111 -43.78 -48.97 6.68
C ARG A 111 -44.88 -48.96 5.59
N PRO A 112 -44.67 -48.47 4.32
CA PRO A 112 -43.49 -48.75 3.46
C PRO A 112 -43.09 -47.58 2.49
N ARG A 113 -42.31 -47.72 1.38
CA ARG A 113 -41.89 -48.87 0.55
C ARG A 113 -40.51 -48.68 -0.16
N SER A 114 -40.07 -49.78 -0.76
CA SER A 114 -39.09 -50.05 -1.84
C SER A 114 -38.83 -48.99 -2.94
N SER A 115 -37.74 -49.02 -3.73
CA SER A 115 -36.69 -50.06 -3.96
C SER A 115 -35.41 -49.49 -4.58
N SER A 116 -34.28 -50.19 -4.38
CA SER A 116 -33.02 -50.02 -5.14
C SER A 116 -32.90 -50.99 -6.32
N ARG A 117 -32.12 -50.64 -7.36
CA ARG A 117 -31.52 -51.61 -8.28
C ARG A 117 -30.32 -51.05 -9.04
N SER A 118 -29.24 -51.82 -9.09
CA SER A 118 -28.18 -51.69 -10.11
C SER A 118 -28.55 -52.53 -11.35
N MET A 119 -27.91 -52.23 -12.49
CA MET A 119 -27.94 -53.10 -13.68
C MET A 119 -26.54 -53.36 -14.20
N LEU A 120 -26.24 -54.64 -14.41
CA LEU A 120 -25.18 -55.12 -15.29
C LEU A 120 -25.81 -55.48 -16.64
N PHE A 121 -25.13 -55.16 -17.74
CA PHE A 121 -25.30 -55.85 -19.01
C PHE A 121 -23.97 -56.52 -19.40
N ARG A 122 -24.03 -57.59 -20.20
CA ARG A 122 -22.91 -58.54 -20.37
C ARG A 122 -22.91 -59.16 -21.78
N GLY A 123 -21.73 -59.23 -22.40
CA GLY A 123 -21.47 -59.91 -23.67
C GLY A 123 -21.14 -58.93 -24.81
N GLY A 124 -20.14 -59.19 -25.65
CA GLY A 124 -19.17 -60.30 -25.62
C GLY A 124 -18.15 -60.23 -26.75
N HIS A 125 -17.18 -61.16 -26.76
CA HIS A 125 -16.05 -61.29 -27.70
C HIS A 125 -14.97 -60.17 -27.57
N SER A 126 -13.66 -60.43 -27.73
CA SER A 126 -12.92 -61.71 -27.78
C SER A 126 -11.41 -61.51 -27.54
N SER A 127 -10.79 -62.38 -26.75
CA SER A 127 -9.33 -62.61 -26.68
C SER A 127 -8.84 -63.42 -27.90
N PRO A 128 -7.52 -63.69 -28.11
CA PRO A 128 -6.34 -63.37 -27.28
C PRO A 128 -5.08 -62.88 -28.04
N ASN A 129 -4.04 -62.48 -27.28
CA ASN A 129 -2.72 -63.15 -27.37
C ASN A 129 -1.81 -62.77 -26.19
N ALA A 130 -0.75 -63.55 -25.94
CA ALA A 130 0.15 -63.38 -24.79
C ALA A 130 1.57 -63.95 -25.03
N GLN A 131 2.60 -63.32 -24.44
CA GLN A 131 3.92 -63.88 -24.09
C GLN A 131 4.66 -62.87 -23.18
N GLN A 132 5.19 -63.26 -22.00
CA GLN A 132 6.56 -63.76 -21.72
C GLN A 132 7.68 -62.68 -21.83
N ARG A 133 8.71 -62.59 -20.97
CA ARG A 133 9.06 -63.29 -19.69
C ARG A 133 10.28 -62.60 -18.99
N MET A 134 10.43 -62.85 -17.66
CA MET A 134 11.70 -62.91 -16.87
C MET A 134 12.54 -61.62 -16.65
N GLY A 135 13.26 -61.54 -15.50
CA GLY A 135 14.46 -60.69 -15.35
C GLY A 135 14.67 -59.93 -14.01
N THR A 136 15.10 -60.63 -12.95
CA THR A 136 15.79 -60.04 -11.76
C THR A 136 17.32 -60.25 -11.88
N PRO A 137 18.24 -59.71 -11.02
CA PRO A 137 18.04 -59.06 -9.72
C PRO A 137 18.88 -57.76 -9.47
N SER A 138 18.84 -57.27 -8.24
CA SER A 138 19.76 -56.27 -7.65
C SER A 138 21.12 -56.87 -7.23
N PRO A 139 22.06 -56.01 -6.81
CA PRO A 139 22.92 -56.34 -5.68
C PRO A 139 22.95 -55.24 -4.59
N THR A 140 23.18 -55.66 -3.35
CA THR A 140 23.55 -54.79 -2.22
C THR A 140 25.08 -54.72 -2.09
N ASN A 141 25.63 -53.67 -1.46
CA ASN A 141 26.48 -53.83 -0.26
C ASN A 141 26.97 -52.52 0.37
N THR A 142 27.45 -52.66 1.61
CA THR A 142 27.84 -51.62 2.57
C THR A 142 29.36 -51.42 2.70
N SER A 143 29.79 -50.19 2.97
CA SER A 143 30.98 -49.84 3.77
C SER A 143 30.76 -48.42 4.32
N GLU A 144 30.68 -48.18 5.63
CA GLU A 144 31.67 -48.21 6.74
C GLU A 144 32.32 -46.84 7.05
N ARG A 145 32.59 -46.60 8.34
CA ARG A 145 32.89 -45.28 8.91
C ARG A 145 34.38 -44.91 8.90
N LYS A 146 34.68 -43.67 8.49
CA LYS A 146 35.74 -42.79 9.06
C LYS A 146 35.23 -41.33 8.94
N GLY A 147 35.57 -40.36 9.81
CA GLY A 147 36.40 -40.41 11.02
C GLY A 147 37.45 -39.29 11.03
N SER A 148 37.67 -38.64 12.18
CA SER A 148 38.57 -37.49 12.44
C SER A 148 38.10 -36.11 11.93
N SER A 149 38.81 -35.05 12.32
CA SER A 149 38.27 -33.70 12.54
C SER A 149 39.21 -32.56 12.02
N PRO A 150 39.17 -31.31 12.52
CA PRO A 150 39.19 -30.12 11.66
C PRO A 150 40.57 -29.79 11.04
N PHE A 151 40.52 -29.07 9.92
CA PHE A 151 41.64 -28.27 9.41
C PHE A 151 41.23 -26.80 9.31
N SER A 152 42.00 -25.94 9.98
CA SER A 152 41.95 -24.49 9.83
C SER A 152 42.93 -24.04 8.75
N MET A 153 42.52 -23.11 7.89
CA MET A 153 43.47 -22.28 7.13
C MET A 153 42.91 -20.88 6.92
N ASP A 154 43.61 -19.88 7.45
CA ASP A 154 43.47 -18.50 7.02
C ASP A 154 43.97 -18.36 5.57
N LEU A 155 43.27 -17.55 4.78
CA LEU A 155 43.82 -16.34 4.13
C LEU A 155 42.75 -15.74 3.20
N GLY A 156 42.35 -14.48 3.46
CA GLY A 156 41.27 -13.82 2.74
C GLY A 156 41.71 -13.09 1.46
N ALA A 157 40.74 -12.75 0.60
CA ALA A 157 40.93 -11.83 -0.51
C ALA A 157 39.66 -11.03 -0.85
N LYS A 158 39.81 -9.70 -0.93
CA LYS A 158 39.01 -8.74 -1.72
C LYS A 158 37.48 -8.72 -1.54
N VAL A 159 37.02 -7.76 -0.72
CA VAL A 159 35.70 -7.13 -0.85
C VAL A 159 35.85 -5.77 -1.56
N PRO A 160 35.19 -5.53 -2.70
CA PRO A 160 34.83 -4.18 -3.16
C PRO A 160 33.50 -3.75 -2.53
N GLY A 161 33.20 -2.46 -2.34
CA GLY A 161 34.02 -1.29 -2.65
C GLY A 161 33.37 0.08 -2.38
N LEU A 162 32.28 0.15 -1.61
CA LEU A 162 31.57 1.41 -1.36
C LEU A 162 32.27 2.27 -0.28
N ARG A 163 32.99 3.30 -0.74
CA ARG A 163 33.48 4.40 0.11
C ARG A 163 32.60 5.63 -0.07
N MET A 164 31.87 6.03 0.97
CA MET A 164 31.42 7.42 1.08
C MET A 164 32.63 8.33 1.28
N SER A 165 32.84 9.27 0.35
CA SER A 165 33.83 10.34 0.50
C SER A 165 33.23 11.52 1.25
N SER A 166 33.73 11.79 2.46
CA SER A 166 33.41 13.03 3.17
C SER A 166 34.06 14.23 2.46
N MET A 167 33.33 15.33 2.33
CA MET A 167 33.89 16.63 1.95
C MET A 167 33.36 17.74 2.86
N SER A 168 34.28 18.37 3.59
CA SER A 168 34.02 19.59 4.36
C SER A 168 35.20 20.54 4.24
N SER A 169 35.11 21.52 3.32
CA SER A 169 35.99 22.69 3.29
C SER A 169 35.39 23.83 2.47
N ILE A 170 34.71 24.73 3.18
CA ILE A 170 34.79 26.19 3.06
C ILE A 170 34.96 26.77 1.64
N ASN A 171 33.94 27.50 1.19
CA ASN A 171 34.20 28.82 0.62
C ASN A 171 33.09 29.80 1.03
N THR A 172 33.48 30.92 1.63
CA THR A 172 32.55 31.90 2.23
C THR A 172 32.26 33.06 1.28
N ILE A 173 30.98 33.29 0.97
CA ILE A 173 30.52 34.53 0.30
C ILE A 173 29.42 35.16 1.16
N SER A 174 29.60 36.43 1.52
CA SER A 174 28.71 37.16 2.41
C SER A 174 27.71 38.04 1.64
N PRO A 175 26.41 37.99 1.95
CA PRO A 175 25.48 39.07 1.62
C PRO A 175 25.78 40.28 2.51
N ARG A 176 25.96 41.46 1.91
CA ARG A 176 26.00 42.73 2.66
C ARG A 176 24.59 43.12 3.11
N GLY A 177 24.46 43.70 4.29
CA GLY A 177 23.21 44.32 4.73
C GLY A 177 22.83 45.52 3.87
N GLY A 178 21.53 45.67 3.58
CA GLY A 178 20.97 46.81 2.85
C GLY A 178 19.52 47.03 3.28
N SER A 179 19.29 48.03 4.14
CA SER A 179 17.96 48.35 4.66
C SER A 179 17.26 49.42 3.81
N MET A 180 16.01 49.19 3.43
CA MET A 180 15.03 50.25 3.20
C MET A 180 13.63 49.83 3.68
N PHE A 181 12.95 50.74 4.38
CA PHE A 181 11.56 50.64 4.76
C PHE A 181 10.70 51.50 3.81
N SER A 182 9.63 50.93 3.28
CA SER A 182 8.38 51.65 2.95
C SER A 182 7.26 50.60 2.80
N SER A 183 6.20 50.51 3.60
CA SER A 183 5.27 51.49 4.21
C SER A 183 4.00 51.78 3.36
N SER A 184 3.08 50.81 3.35
CA SER A 184 1.65 51.02 3.06
C SER A 184 0.80 50.01 3.87
N SER A 185 -0.48 50.33 4.09
CA SER A 185 -1.31 49.77 5.18
C SER A 185 -2.27 48.62 4.77
N PRO A 186 -2.60 47.69 5.69
CA PRO A 186 -3.38 46.48 5.37
C PRO A 186 -4.89 46.56 5.66
N SER A 187 -5.72 45.92 4.81
CA SER A 187 -7.03 45.32 5.15
C SER A 187 -7.58 44.52 3.95
N PRO A 188 -8.56 43.61 4.12
CA PRO A 188 -8.64 42.57 5.16
C PRO A 188 -8.98 41.16 4.63
N ARG A 189 -8.58 40.11 5.38
CA ARG A 189 -9.12 38.73 5.32
C ARG A 189 -9.13 38.02 3.96
N GLY A 190 -7.97 37.48 3.56
CA GLY A 190 -7.91 36.18 2.87
C GLY A 190 -7.78 35.05 3.90
N SER A 191 -8.36 33.88 3.65
CA SER A 191 -8.17 32.68 4.50
C SER A 191 -6.76 32.12 4.36
N LEU A 192 -6.20 31.61 5.46
CA LEU A 192 -4.98 30.79 5.41
C LEU A 192 -5.21 29.56 4.52
N PRO A 193 -4.22 29.11 3.73
CA PRO A 193 -4.34 27.90 2.94
C PRO A 193 -4.36 26.68 3.86
N THR A 194 -5.55 26.11 4.06
CA THR A 194 -5.70 24.73 4.55
C THR A 194 -5.01 23.77 3.59
N MET A 195 -4.38 22.70 4.10
CA MET A 195 -3.78 21.65 3.26
C MET A 195 -4.75 21.18 2.18
N CYS A 196 -4.23 20.90 0.98
CA CYS A 196 -5.05 20.65 -0.20
C CYS A 196 -5.98 19.44 0.05
N SER A 197 -7.29 19.64 -0.14
CA SER A 197 -8.27 18.58 0.06
C SER A 197 -8.23 17.61 -1.12
N VAL A 198 -8.16 16.30 -0.81
CA VAL A 198 -8.11 15.21 -1.80
C VAL A 198 -9.32 15.25 -2.76
N SER A 199 -10.41 15.90 -2.38
CA SER A 199 -11.58 16.18 -3.23
C SER A 199 -11.29 17.04 -4.48
N LYS A 200 -10.12 17.69 -4.59
CA LYS A 200 -9.69 18.36 -5.83
C LYS A 200 -9.21 17.40 -6.92
N VAL A 201 -8.68 16.23 -6.58
CA VAL A 201 -8.09 15.27 -7.53
C VAL A 201 -9.09 14.95 -8.66
N SER A 202 -10.37 14.76 -8.31
CA SER A 202 -11.47 14.49 -9.26
C SER A 202 -11.90 15.66 -10.16
N LYS A 203 -11.13 16.77 -10.23
CA LYS A 203 -11.40 17.91 -11.12
C LYS A 203 -10.22 18.35 -11.98
N GLU A 204 -9.00 17.92 -11.66
CA GLU A 204 -7.78 18.28 -12.39
C GLU A 204 -7.07 17.04 -13.00
N VAL A 205 -7.50 15.82 -12.65
CA VAL A 205 -7.45 14.69 -13.61
C VAL A 205 -8.32 15.07 -14.80
N GLY A 206 -7.86 14.79 -16.03
CA GLY A 206 -8.57 15.06 -17.28
C GLY A 206 -9.81 14.19 -17.53
N LEU A 207 -10.61 13.95 -16.50
CA LEU A 207 -11.93 13.33 -16.62
C LEU A 207 -12.77 14.19 -17.58
N LEU A 208 -13.27 13.58 -18.65
CA LEU A 208 -14.07 14.27 -19.65
C LEU A 208 -15.28 14.94 -18.98
N THR A 209 -15.60 16.17 -19.37
CA THR A 209 -16.81 16.81 -18.82
C THR A 209 -18.04 16.06 -19.29
N GLY A 210 -19.15 16.13 -18.55
CA GLY A 210 -20.38 15.41 -18.93
C GLY A 210 -20.93 15.77 -20.32
N VAL A 211 -20.48 16.89 -20.91
CA VAL A 211 -20.82 17.34 -22.27
C VAL A 211 -19.88 16.74 -23.32
N ASP A 212 -18.67 16.32 -22.94
CA ASP A 212 -17.68 15.73 -23.84
C ASP A 212 -17.80 14.20 -23.87
N VAL A 213 -18.06 13.57 -22.71
CA VAL A 213 -18.46 12.15 -22.60
C VAL A 213 -19.65 11.83 -23.51
N GLU A 214 -20.65 12.72 -23.62
CA GLU A 214 -21.80 12.51 -24.51
C GLU A 214 -21.41 12.48 -25.99
N LYS A 215 -20.47 13.33 -26.41
CA LYS A 215 -19.99 13.37 -27.81
C LYS A 215 -19.16 12.13 -28.13
N GLU A 216 -18.24 11.76 -27.24
CA GLU A 216 -17.37 10.60 -27.44
C GLU A 216 -18.16 9.29 -27.41
N LEU A 217 -19.15 9.15 -26.53
CA LEU A 217 -20.10 8.04 -26.55
C LEU A 217 -20.84 7.99 -27.89
N MET A 218 -21.40 9.12 -28.36
CA MET A 218 -22.12 9.19 -29.64
C MET A 218 -21.23 8.91 -30.86
N VAL A 219 -19.93 9.22 -30.80
CA VAL A 219 -18.95 8.85 -31.85
C VAL A 219 -18.62 7.36 -31.78
N LEU A 220 -18.38 6.83 -30.59
CA LEU A 220 -18.08 5.41 -30.36
C LEU A 220 -19.23 4.52 -30.81
N LEU A 221 -20.48 4.85 -30.45
CA LEU A 221 -21.66 4.10 -30.87
C LEU A 221 -21.82 4.11 -32.40
N LYS A 222 -21.57 5.25 -33.07
CA LYS A 222 -21.60 5.37 -34.54
C LYS A 222 -20.45 4.68 -35.25
N ASN A 223 -19.35 4.39 -34.55
CA ASN A 223 -18.25 3.58 -35.07
C ASN A 223 -18.49 2.07 -34.87
N MET A 224 -19.41 1.69 -33.97
CA MET A 224 -19.84 0.30 -33.74
C MET A 224 -21.08 -0.07 -34.56
N ASP A 225 -21.95 0.89 -34.88
CA ASP A 225 -23.07 0.71 -35.81
C ASP A 225 -22.55 0.45 -37.24
N THR A 226 -22.47 -0.82 -37.60
CA THR A 226 -21.99 -1.30 -38.90
C THR A 226 -23.07 -1.33 -39.99
N ASN A 227 -24.35 -1.16 -39.62
CA ASN A 227 -25.49 -1.27 -40.54
C ASN A 227 -26.15 0.08 -40.86
N GLY A 228 -25.95 1.09 -40.01
CA GLY A 228 -26.65 2.37 -40.03
C GLY A 228 -28.07 2.31 -39.43
N ASP A 229 -28.31 1.41 -38.46
CA ASP A 229 -29.62 1.19 -37.83
C ASP A 229 -29.71 1.64 -36.36
N GLU A 230 -28.73 2.42 -35.88
CA GLU A 230 -28.64 2.98 -34.52
C GLU A 230 -28.65 1.91 -33.40
N LYS A 231 -28.05 0.76 -33.70
CA LYS A 231 -27.87 -0.40 -32.80
C LYS A 231 -26.40 -0.78 -32.61
N VAL A 232 -26.10 -1.46 -31.51
CA VAL A 232 -24.81 -2.10 -31.24
C VAL A 232 -25.02 -3.48 -30.62
N LEU A 233 -24.17 -4.45 -31.00
CA LEU A 233 -24.21 -5.81 -30.45
C LEU A 233 -23.69 -5.87 -29.00
N THR A 234 -24.41 -6.54 -28.10
CA THR A 234 -24.02 -6.68 -26.68
C THR A 234 -22.61 -7.25 -26.51
N GLU A 235 -22.24 -8.22 -27.35
CA GLU A 235 -20.91 -8.86 -27.34
C GLU A 235 -19.78 -7.97 -27.88
N GLU A 236 -20.06 -6.82 -28.49
CA GLU A 236 -19.03 -5.85 -28.90
C GLU A 236 -18.77 -4.83 -27.78
N LEU A 237 -19.84 -4.31 -27.17
CA LEU A 237 -19.76 -3.49 -25.96
C LEU A 237 -19.09 -4.27 -24.82
N ARG A 238 -19.40 -5.56 -24.66
CA ARG A 238 -18.73 -6.46 -23.70
C ARG A 238 -17.23 -6.55 -23.92
N LYS A 239 -16.78 -6.70 -25.18
CA LYS A 239 -15.34 -6.72 -25.52
C LYS A 239 -14.68 -5.38 -25.22
N GLY A 240 -15.34 -4.26 -25.54
CA GLY A 240 -14.86 -2.91 -25.19
C GLY A 240 -14.65 -2.75 -23.68
N LEU A 241 -15.67 -3.11 -22.88
CA LEU A 241 -15.60 -3.07 -21.41
C LEU A 241 -14.56 -4.03 -20.82
N GLN A 242 -14.32 -5.18 -21.46
CA GLN A 242 -13.27 -6.12 -21.08
C GLN A 242 -11.86 -5.57 -21.41
N LEU A 243 -11.68 -4.93 -22.57
CA LEU A 243 -10.43 -4.27 -22.98
C LEU A 243 -10.11 -3.05 -22.11
N ALA A 244 -11.12 -2.32 -21.66
CA ALA A 244 -10.99 -1.28 -20.63
C ALA A 244 -10.58 -1.83 -19.24
N GLY A 245 -10.52 -3.15 -19.08
CA GLY A 245 -9.95 -3.81 -17.91
C GLY A 245 -10.91 -4.16 -16.78
N LEU A 246 -12.22 -3.96 -16.96
CA LEU A 246 -13.18 -4.12 -15.86
C LEU A 246 -13.13 -5.54 -15.26
N HIS A 247 -13.10 -5.61 -13.93
CA HIS A 247 -13.20 -6.84 -13.16
C HIS A 247 -14.47 -7.63 -13.55
N PRO A 248 -14.45 -8.97 -13.65
CA PRO A 248 -15.56 -9.76 -14.21
C PRO A 248 -16.92 -9.49 -13.58
N ILE A 249 -16.98 -9.25 -12.26
CA ILE A 249 -18.22 -8.89 -11.55
C ILE A 249 -18.80 -7.55 -12.04
N LEU A 250 -17.96 -6.55 -12.33
CA LEU A 250 -18.40 -5.29 -12.93
C LEU A 250 -18.79 -5.46 -14.40
N LEU A 251 -18.05 -6.26 -15.17
CA LEU A 251 -18.37 -6.56 -16.56
C LEU A 251 -19.75 -7.22 -16.68
N ASP A 252 -20.01 -8.28 -15.93
CA ASP A 252 -21.31 -8.97 -15.90
C ASP A 252 -22.44 -8.08 -15.35
N SER A 253 -22.14 -7.17 -14.41
CA SER A 253 -23.13 -6.19 -13.93
C SER A 253 -23.45 -5.11 -14.97
N ALA A 254 -22.44 -4.63 -15.71
CA ALA A 254 -22.63 -3.65 -16.77
C ALA A 254 -23.46 -4.24 -17.92
N VAL A 255 -23.10 -5.44 -18.40
CA VAL A 255 -23.83 -6.12 -19.49
C VAL A 255 -25.32 -6.29 -19.15
N ARG A 256 -25.65 -6.73 -17.92
CA ARG A 256 -27.05 -6.88 -17.46
C ARG A 256 -27.83 -5.57 -17.28
N LEU A 257 -27.14 -4.43 -17.21
CA LEU A 257 -27.77 -3.11 -17.12
C LEU A 257 -27.87 -2.44 -18.50
N ILE A 258 -27.04 -2.85 -19.46
CA ILE A 258 -27.10 -2.37 -20.85
C ILE A 258 -28.14 -3.18 -21.65
N ASP A 259 -28.15 -4.50 -21.47
CA ASP A 259 -29.01 -5.47 -22.15
C ASP A 259 -29.95 -6.10 -21.11
N GLU A 260 -31.00 -5.37 -20.73
CA GLU A 260 -31.97 -5.79 -19.69
C GLU A 260 -32.91 -6.91 -20.19
N ASP A 261 -33.29 -6.89 -21.47
CA ASP A 261 -34.19 -7.88 -22.10
C ASP A 261 -33.45 -9.14 -22.61
N GLY A 262 -32.13 -9.05 -22.86
CA GLY A 262 -31.28 -10.17 -23.27
C GLY A 262 -31.40 -10.54 -24.75
N ASP A 263 -31.67 -9.56 -25.62
CA ASP A 263 -31.90 -9.79 -27.06
C ASP A 263 -30.63 -9.74 -27.92
N GLY A 264 -29.57 -9.09 -27.42
CA GLY A 264 -28.27 -8.98 -28.09
C GLY A 264 -28.07 -7.74 -28.99
N GLU A 265 -29.08 -6.88 -29.19
CA GLU A 265 -29.09 -5.75 -30.13
C GLU A 265 -29.58 -4.44 -29.50
N ILE A 266 -28.74 -3.82 -28.67
CA ILE A 266 -29.10 -2.64 -27.87
C ILE A 266 -29.16 -1.39 -28.77
N THR A 267 -30.23 -0.57 -28.65
CA THR A 267 -30.32 0.70 -29.38
C THR A 267 -29.51 1.81 -28.71
N PHE A 268 -29.16 2.85 -29.48
CA PHE A 268 -28.55 4.06 -28.92
C PHE A 268 -29.44 4.70 -27.83
N GLU A 269 -30.77 4.59 -27.91
CA GLU A 269 -31.67 5.16 -26.90
C GLU A 269 -31.55 4.43 -25.56
N GLU A 270 -31.42 3.09 -25.54
CA GLU A 270 -31.13 2.33 -24.31
C GLU A 270 -29.82 2.77 -23.65
N ILE A 271 -28.74 2.84 -24.42
CA ILE A 271 -27.42 3.23 -23.90
C ILE A 271 -27.45 4.66 -23.36
N LEU A 272 -28.23 5.56 -23.97
CA LEU A 272 -28.43 6.93 -23.50
C LEU A 272 -29.33 7.04 -22.26
N LYS A 273 -30.16 6.03 -21.93
CA LYS A 273 -30.91 5.94 -20.65
C LYS A 273 -29.99 5.62 -19.46
N LEU A 274 -28.83 4.99 -19.70
CA LEU A 274 -27.82 4.68 -18.66
C LEU A 274 -27.11 5.91 -18.08
N ARG A 275 -27.43 7.12 -18.55
CA ARG A 275 -26.85 8.38 -18.06
C ARG A 275 -27.44 8.85 -16.72
N THR A 276 -27.83 7.91 -15.86
CA THR A 276 -28.20 8.20 -14.46
C THR A 276 -26.92 8.41 -13.62
N PRO A 277 -26.98 9.12 -12.49
CA PRO A 277 -25.83 9.24 -11.58
C PRO A 277 -25.33 7.89 -11.05
N GLU A 278 -26.19 6.87 -11.02
CA GLU A 278 -25.88 5.51 -10.55
C GLU A 278 -25.14 4.70 -11.63
N ASN A 279 -25.48 4.90 -12.92
CA ASN A 279 -24.93 4.15 -14.06
C ASN A 279 -23.86 4.93 -14.87
N GLN A 280 -23.55 6.18 -14.51
CA GLN A 280 -22.51 7.02 -15.16
C GLN A 280 -21.15 6.33 -15.34
N TRP A 281 -20.80 5.38 -14.46
CA TRP A 281 -19.59 4.56 -14.56
C TRP A 281 -19.54 3.66 -15.80
N ILE A 282 -20.68 3.14 -16.26
CA ILE A 282 -20.76 2.30 -17.47
C ILE A 282 -20.38 3.16 -18.66
N VAL A 283 -20.95 4.37 -18.73
CA VAL A 283 -20.66 5.36 -19.76
C VAL A 283 -19.19 5.75 -19.76
N ARG A 284 -18.60 6.02 -18.59
CA ARG A 284 -17.15 6.27 -18.44
C ARG A 284 -16.30 5.10 -18.92
N ALA A 285 -16.67 3.86 -18.60
CA ALA A 285 -15.96 2.67 -19.05
C ALA A 285 -16.07 2.44 -20.57
N LEU A 286 -17.23 2.74 -21.17
CA LEU A 286 -17.42 2.66 -22.63
C LEU A 286 -16.54 3.67 -23.39
N VAL A 287 -16.41 4.91 -22.92
CA VAL A 287 -15.50 5.92 -23.51
C VAL A 287 -14.07 5.83 -22.97
N ASN A 288 -13.73 4.80 -22.18
CA ASN A 288 -12.43 4.59 -21.57
C ASN A 288 -11.91 5.76 -20.68
N ASP A 289 -12.83 6.56 -20.12
CA ASP A 289 -12.57 7.62 -19.13
C ASP A 289 -12.38 7.01 -17.74
N LEU A 290 -11.39 6.14 -17.56
CA LEU A 290 -11.14 5.41 -16.31
C LEU A 290 -9.84 5.86 -15.63
N SER A 291 -9.69 5.51 -14.34
CA SER A 291 -8.50 5.80 -13.52
C SER A 291 -7.17 5.24 -14.03
N ILE A 292 -7.20 4.33 -15.02
CA ILE A 292 -6.09 3.93 -15.89
C ILE A 292 -6.66 3.94 -17.30
N ARG A 293 -6.20 4.79 -18.23
CA ARG A 293 -6.77 4.81 -19.59
C ARG A 293 -6.23 3.68 -20.48
N ASP A 294 -4.93 3.41 -20.46
CA ASP A 294 -4.37 2.27 -21.21
C ASP A 294 -4.18 1.06 -20.30
N MET A 295 -5.24 0.27 -20.13
CA MET A 295 -5.13 -0.97 -19.37
C MET A 295 -4.18 -1.99 -20.03
N HIS A 296 -4.01 -1.97 -21.36
CA HIS A 296 -3.15 -2.92 -22.06
C HIS A 296 -1.67 -2.60 -21.81
N SER A 297 -1.24 -1.35 -22.05
CA SER A 297 0.15 -0.94 -21.81
C SER A 297 0.48 -0.93 -20.31
N PHE A 298 -0.44 -0.51 -19.44
CA PHE A 298 -0.29 -0.67 -18.00
C PHE A 298 -0.09 -2.15 -17.62
N SER A 299 -0.89 -3.06 -18.19
CA SER A 299 -0.72 -4.50 -17.97
C SER A 299 0.62 -5.03 -18.48
N SER A 300 1.18 -4.50 -19.58
CA SER A 300 2.53 -4.90 -20.04
C SER A 300 3.59 -4.56 -19.00
N VAL A 301 3.64 -3.30 -18.56
CA VAL A 301 4.58 -2.84 -17.52
C VAL A 301 4.41 -3.63 -16.23
N MET A 302 3.17 -3.88 -15.78
CA MET A 302 2.92 -4.69 -14.58
C MET A 302 3.41 -6.14 -14.75
N ASN A 303 3.37 -6.70 -15.96
CA ASN A 303 3.99 -8.01 -16.26
C ASN A 303 5.53 -7.94 -16.25
N GLU A 304 6.13 -6.86 -16.73
CA GLU A 304 7.57 -6.62 -16.75
C GLU A 304 8.11 -6.53 -15.30
N CYS A 305 7.56 -5.62 -14.49
CA CYS A 305 7.90 -5.50 -13.06
C CYS A 305 7.68 -6.81 -12.29
N PHE A 306 6.66 -7.61 -12.65
CA PHE A 306 6.44 -8.93 -12.05
C PHE A 306 7.57 -9.91 -12.42
N ASN A 307 7.99 -9.96 -13.68
CA ASN A 307 9.03 -10.88 -14.13
C ASN A 307 10.38 -10.55 -13.50
N GLU A 308 10.72 -9.27 -13.38
CA GLU A 308 11.98 -8.78 -12.81
C GLU A 308 12.05 -8.99 -11.29
N SER A 309 10.95 -8.76 -10.58
CA SER A 309 10.85 -9.05 -9.14
C SER A 309 10.63 -10.53 -8.80
N ASN A 310 10.30 -11.39 -9.78
CA ASN A 310 10.15 -12.84 -9.57
C ASN A 310 11.46 -13.65 -9.79
N VAL A 311 12.61 -13.02 -9.57
CA VAL A 311 13.90 -13.71 -9.51
C VAL A 311 14.14 -14.21 -8.08
N GLU A 312 14.80 -15.35 -7.91
CA GLU A 312 15.22 -15.81 -6.57
C GLU A 312 16.47 -15.01 -6.13
N PRO A 313 16.55 -14.60 -4.84
CA PRO A 313 17.67 -13.78 -4.36
C PRO A 313 19.01 -14.52 -4.49
N GLU A 314 20.09 -13.77 -4.75
CA GLU A 314 21.45 -14.33 -4.78
C GLU A 314 21.82 -14.97 -3.42
N GLU A 315 22.80 -15.88 -3.41
CA GLU A 315 23.17 -16.67 -2.22
C GLU A 315 23.48 -15.82 -0.96
N GLY A 316 23.91 -14.56 -1.15
CA GLY A 316 24.11 -13.58 -0.07
C GLY A 316 22.81 -13.09 0.57
N ASP A 317 21.82 -12.69 -0.23
CA ASP A 317 20.53 -12.17 0.25
C ASP A 317 19.59 -13.30 0.69
N ALA A 318 19.74 -14.49 0.11
CA ALA A 318 19.06 -15.70 0.58
C ALA A 318 19.34 -16.00 2.07
N CYS A 319 20.49 -15.56 2.61
CA CYS A 319 20.81 -15.69 4.04
C CYS A 319 20.03 -14.74 4.95
N LEU A 320 19.35 -13.72 4.40
CA LEU A 320 18.50 -12.77 5.14
C LEU A 320 17.00 -13.12 5.06
N ALA A 321 16.62 -14.04 4.18
CA ALA A 321 15.25 -14.51 4.02
C ALA A 321 14.94 -15.69 4.96
N ILE A 322 13.67 -15.86 5.30
CA ILE A 322 13.07 -17.03 5.94
C ILE A 322 11.69 -17.29 5.34
N CYS A 323 11.23 -18.54 5.44
CA CYS A 323 9.85 -18.93 5.21
C CYS A 323 9.25 -19.56 6.49
N ASN A 324 7.93 -19.71 6.52
CA ASN A 324 7.25 -20.32 7.66
C ASN A 324 7.64 -21.81 7.80
N ALA A 325 8.15 -22.19 8.98
CA ALA A 325 8.65 -23.54 9.25
C ALA A 325 7.61 -24.62 8.91
N GLY A 326 7.97 -25.54 8.02
CA GLY A 326 7.10 -26.61 7.52
C GLY A 326 6.53 -26.39 6.10
N MET A 327 6.83 -25.26 5.44
CA MET A 327 6.57 -25.11 4.00
C MET A 327 7.45 -26.03 3.14
N SER A 328 6.96 -26.40 1.95
CA SER A 328 7.74 -26.99 0.87
C SER A 328 8.49 -25.91 0.09
N GLU A 329 9.61 -26.27 -0.55
CA GLU A 329 10.41 -25.38 -1.41
C GLU A 329 9.55 -24.75 -2.52
N GLU A 330 8.69 -25.55 -3.16
CA GLU A 330 7.67 -25.11 -4.12
C GLU A 330 6.79 -23.96 -3.58
N LYS A 331 6.34 -24.05 -2.31
CA LYS A 331 5.52 -23.01 -1.69
C LYS A 331 6.33 -21.80 -1.23
N ALA A 332 7.65 -21.92 -1.06
CA ALA A 332 8.50 -20.81 -0.69
C ALA A 332 8.75 -19.87 -1.88
N SER A 333 9.01 -20.42 -3.08
CA SER A 333 9.25 -19.62 -4.30
C SER A 333 8.00 -18.96 -4.89
N HIS A 334 6.79 -19.35 -4.43
CA HIS A 334 5.52 -18.73 -4.79
C HIS A 334 5.59 -17.20 -4.75
N PHE A 335 5.16 -16.55 -5.83
CA PHE A 335 4.91 -15.11 -5.89
C PHE A 335 3.59 -14.85 -6.61
N GLY A 336 2.71 -14.08 -5.98
CA GLY A 336 1.43 -13.65 -6.51
C GLY A 336 1.32 -12.13 -6.44
N ALA A 337 0.70 -11.54 -7.46
CA ALA A 337 0.47 -10.11 -7.56
C ALA A 337 -0.91 -9.83 -8.12
N ALA A 338 -1.58 -8.81 -7.60
CA ALA A 338 -2.86 -8.33 -8.12
C ALA A 338 -3.01 -6.82 -7.90
N PHE A 339 -3.60 -6.14 -8.88
CA PHE A 339 -3.93 -4.71 -8.83
C PHE A 339 -5.42 -4.52 -9.12
N CYS A 340 -6.04 -3.59 -8.41
CA CYS A 340 -7.40 -3.11 -8.68
C CYS A 340 -7.40 -1.59 -8.74
N SER A 341 -7.89 -0.99 -9.83
CA SER A 341 -8.01 0.47 -9.93
C SER A 341 -9.21 0.98 -9.11
N VAL A 342 -9.24 2.28 -8.78
CA VAL A 342 -10.38 2.84 -8.05
C VAL A 342 -11.68 2.72 -8.84
N ASP A 343 -11.67 2.71 -10.18
CA ASP A 343 -12.88 2.50 -10.98
C ASP A 343 -13.19 1.01 -11.25
N GLY A 344 -12.41 0.08 -10.67
CA GLY A 344 -12.67 -1.36 -10.70
C GLY A 344 -12.11 -2.12 -11.89
N GLN A 345 -11.07 -1.57 -12.52
CA GLN A 345 -10.23 -2.30 -13.47
C GLN A 345 -9.32 -3.25 -12.69
N HIS A 346 -8.84 -4.34 -13.30
CA HIS A 346 -8.07 -5.38 -12.60
C HIS A 346 -6.92 -5.94 -13.44
N TRP A 347 -5.84 -6.33 -12.77
CA TRP A 347 -4.71 -7.08 -13.34
C TRP A 347 -4.21 -8.08 -12.30
N GLU A 348 -3.86 -9.30 -12.71
CA GLU A 348 -3.47 -10.40 -11.80
C GLU A 348 -2.38 -11.28 -12.42
N LYS A 349 -1.44 -11.76 -11.58
CA LYS A 349 -0.26 -12.51 -12.03
C LYS A 349 0.28 -13.49 -10.98
N GLY A 350 0.90 -14.56 -11.47
CA GLY A 350 1.54 -15.57 -10.61
C GLY A 350 0.51 -16.32 -9.77
N THR A 351 0.82 -16.56 -8.50
CA THR A 351 -0.05 -17.28 -7.56
C THR A 351 -1.15 -16.39 -6.94
N ALA A 352 -1.67 -15.40 -7.67
CA ALA A 352 -2.60 -14.37 -7.18
C ALA A 352 -3.79 -14.91 -6.37
N HIS A 353 -4.40 -16.02 -6.79
CA HIS A 353 -5.54 -16.65 -6.09
C HIS A 353 -5.16 -17.52 -4.88
N SER A 354 -3.87 -17.77 -4.62
CA SER A 354 -3.45 -18.59 -3.47
C SER A 354 -3.76 -17.89 -2.16
N LYS A 355 -4.46 -18.58 -1.26
CA LYS A 355 -4.83 -18.04 0.05
C LYS A 355 -3.67 -18.02 1.03
N PHE A 356 -3.65 -17.00 1.87
CA PHE A 356 -2.71 -16.75 2.96
C PHE A 356 -3.40 -16.00 4.11
N THR A 357 -2.87 -16.14 5.33
CA THR A 357 -3.35 -15.38 6.49
C THR A 357 -2.97 -13.90 6.38
N LEU A 358 -3.86 -13.00 6.78
CA LEU A 358 -3.63 -11.55 6.74
C LEU A 358 -2.50 -11.11 7.68
N GLN A 359 -2.39 -11.72 8.86
CA GLN A 359 -1.43 -11.32 9.90
C GLN A 359 -1.58 -9.81 10.19
N ALA A 360 -0.46 -9.09 10.39
CA ALA A 360 -0.43 -7.65 10.55
C ALA A 360 -0.98 -6.83 9.35
N ALA A 361 -1.27 -7.42 8.19
CA ALA A 361 -2.02 -6.75 7.13
C ALA A 361 -3.50 -6.49 7.51
N SER A 362 -4.00 -7.14 8.56
CA SER A 362 -5.34 -6.89 9.12
C SER A 362 -5.46 -5.57 9.92
N PHE A 363 -4.35 -5.05 10.44
CA PHE A 363 -4.34 -3.94 11.40
C PHE A 363 -4.94 -2.62 10.88
N PRO A 364 -4.74 -2.20 9.61
CA PRO A 364 -5.35 -0.99 9.07
C PRO A 364 -6.88 -1.05 9.07
N ILE A 365 -7.45 -2.22 8.76
CA ILE A 365 -8.90 -2.44 8.73
C ILE A 365 -9.48 -2.50 10.15
N MET A 366 -8.78 -3.15 11.08
CA MET A 366 -9.12 -3.15 12.50
C MET A 366 -9.10 -1.74 13.11
N TYR A 367 -8.13 -0.90 12.70
CA TYR A 367 -8.07 0.51 13.07
C TYR A 367 -9.25 1.32 12.49
N CYS A 368 -9.57 1.17 11.20
CA CYS A 368 -10.78 1.77 10.61
C CYS A 368 -12.03 1.39 11.41
N MET A 369 -12.26 0.10 11.65
CA MET A 369 -13.39 -0.39 12.43
C MET A 369 -13.43 0.18 13.86
N SER A 370 -12.27 0.42 14.49
CA SER A 370 -12.22 1.05 15.82
C SER A 370 -12.66 2.53 15.79
N ILE A 371 -12.36 3.26 14.71
CA ILE A 371 -12.84 4.63 14.49
C ILE A 371 -14.35 4.62 14.24
N GLU A 372 -14.85 3.78 13.34
CA GLU A 372 -16.30 3.65 13.08
C GLU A 372 -17.08 3.25 14.35
N SER A 373 -16.49 2.42 15.24
CA SER A 373 -17.15 1.93 16.46
C SER A 373 -17.10 2.90 17.64
N SER A 374 -16.06 3.74 17.74
CA SER A 374 -15.76 4.53 18.95
C SER A 374 -15.51 6.02 18.72
N GLY A 375 -15.29 6.46 17.47
CA GLY A 375 -14.90 7.82 17.10
C GLY A 375 -13.41 8.11 17.26
N THR A 376 -12.86 8.89 16.32
CA THR A 376 -11.42 9.26 16.26
C THR A 376 -10.85 9.75 17.59
N GLU A 377 -11.54 10.65 18.29
CA GLU A 377 -11.03 11.21 19.56
C GLU A 377 -10.81 10.12 20.60
N ARG A 378 -11.80 9.22 20.77
CA ARG A 378 -11.75 8.13 21.75
C ARG A 378 -10.69 7.10 21.37
N VAL A 379 -10.53 6.76 20.09
CA VAL A 379 -9.43 5.87 19.65
C VAL A 379 -8.08 6.44 20.08
N HIS A 380 -7.88 7.76 19.94
CA HIS A 380 -6.58 8.39 20.22
C HIS A 380 -6.33 8.83 21.66
N THR A 381 -7.30 8.73 22.57
CA THR A 381 -6.99 8.71 24.01
C THR A 381 -6.25 7.43 24.40
N ILE A 382 -6.33 6.37 23.59
CA ILE A 382 -5.81 5.03 23.89
C ILE A 382 -4.59 4.66 23.04
N VAL A 383 -4.61 4.93 21.72
CA VAL A 383 -3.48 4.66 20.81
C VAL A 383 -2.92 5.96 20.21
N GLY A 384 -1.61 6.04 20.04
CA GLY A 384 -0.95 7.18 19.39
C GLY A 384 -1.13 7.21 17.87
N ARG A 385 -0.34 8.05 17.20
CA ARG A 385 -0.30 8.25 15.74
C ARG A 385 1.11 8.28 15.18
N GLU A 386 2.13 8.20 16.04
CA GLU A 386 3.51 8.54 15.68
C GLU A 386 4.32 7.28 15.32
N PRO A 387 5.29 7.37 14.39
CA PRO A 387 6.27 6.32 14.19
C PRO A 387 7.06 6.07 15.48
N ARG A 388 7.59 4.86 15.63
CA ARG A 388 8.61 4.57 16.64
C ARG A 388 9.99 4.87 16.05
N GLY A 389 10.94 5.30 16.88
CA GLY A 389 12.35 5.35 16.50
C GLY A 389 12.93 3.94 16.29
N GLN A 390 13.89 3.82 15.37
CA GLN A 390 14.65 2.58 15.13
C GLN A 390 15.36 2.09 16.40
N GLY A 391 15.61 0.78 16.48
CA GLY A 391 16.40 0.17 17.55
C GLY A 391 15.70 0.02 18.92
N THR A 392 14.45 0.47 19.05
CA THR A 392 13.64 0.29 20.28
C THR A 392 12.64 -0.87 20.15
N SER A 393 13.10 -1.98 19.55
CA SER A 393 12.28 -3.12 19.07
C SER A 393 11.27 -3.67 20.09
N GLU A 394 11.64 -3.68 21.39
CA GLU A 394 10.86 -4.22 22.50
C GLU A 394 9.83 -3.25 23.08
N TYR A 395 10.08 -1.94 23.03
CA TYR A 395 9.20 -0.93 23.63
C TYR A 395 8.18 -0.42 22.61
N GLN A 396 6.92 -0.82 22.80
CA GLN A 396 5.79 -0.42 21.94
C GLN A 396 4.94 0.73 22.52
N MET A 397 5.27 1.25 23.71
CA MET A 397 4.52 2.30 24.40
C MET A 397 5.25 3.65 24.41
N ASP A 398 4.49 4.73 24.21
CA ASP A 398 4.93 6.11 24.32
C ASP A 398 5.17 6.57 25.78
N ARG A 399 5.63 7.81 25.94
CA ARG A 399 5.90 8.45 27.25
C ARG A 399 4.65 8.64 28.13
N PHE A 400 3.45 8.45 27.58
CA PHE A 400 2.17 8.53 28.28
C PHE A 400 1.58 7.14 28.60
N GLY A 401 2.25 6.04 28.19
CA GLY A 401 1.81 4.67 28.41
C GLY A 401 0.90 4.09 27.32
N LYS A 402 0.66 4.84 26.24
CA LYS A 402 -0.18 4.42 25.10
C LYS A 402 0.66 3.70 24.05
N PRO A 403 0.14 2.74 23.26
CA PRO A 403 0.90 2.18 22.14
C PRO A 403 1.15 3.26 21.08
N HIS A 404 2.35 3.31 20.48
CA HIS A 404 2.78 4.44 19.63
C HIS A 404 1.84 4.77 18.45
N ASN A 405 1.29 3.73 17.80
CA ASN A 405 0.38 3.82 16.67
C ASN A 405 -0.37 2.46 16.52
N PRO A 406 -1.50 2.41 15.77
CA PRO A 406 -2.26 1.19 15.52
C PRO A 406 -1.58 0.14 14.61
N MET A 407 -0.43 0.42 13.98
CA MET A 407 0.19 -0.46 12.97
C MET A 407 1.21 -1.45 13.56
N ILE A 408 1.47 -1.37 14.86
CA ILE A 408 2.24 -2.33 15.66
C ILE A 408 1.32 -3.21 16.52
N SER A 409 1.75 -4.42 16.87
CA SER A 409 0.91 -5.44 17.53
C SER A 409 0.16 -4.91 18.76
N LEU A 410 0.83 -4.18 19.65
CA LEU A 410 0.19 -3.65 20.86
C LEU A 410 -0.84 -2.55 20.55
N GLY A 411 -0.64 -1.78 19.47
CA GLY A 411 -1.62 -0.82 18.97
C GLY A 411 -2.82 -1.49 18.33
N ALA A 412 -2.62 -2.61 17.62
CA ALA A 412 -3.68 -3.43 17.08
C ALA A 412 -4.49 -4.14 18.19
N ILE A 413 -3.85 -4.64 19.25
CA ILE A 413 -4.55 -5.14 20.45
C ILE A 413 -5.37 -4.02 21.11
N ALA A 414 -4.86 -2.78 21.12
CA ALA A 414 -5.60 -1.64 21.64
C ALA A 414 -6.80 -1.24 20.76
N THR A 415 -6.67 -1.18 19.42
CA THR A 415 -7.82 -0.92 18.53
C THR A 415 -8.82 -2.07 18.56
N ALA A 416 -8.37 -3.32 18.66
CA ALA A 416 -9.23 -4.49 18.86
C ALA A 416 -10.13 -4.32 20.09
N SER A 417 -9.65 -3.73 21.19
CA SER A 417 -10.44 -3.48 22.40
C SER A 417 -11.62 -2.50 22.20
N LEU A 418 -11.59 -1.72 21.12
CA LEU A 418 -12.63 -0.75 20.76
C LEU A 418 -13.58 -1.25 19.65
N VAL A 419 -13.27 -2.38 19.00
CA VAL A 419 -14.16 -3.01 18.02
C VAL A 419 -15.23 -3.81 18.76
N HIS A 420 -16.43 -3.22 18.85
CA HIS A 420 -17.63 -3.76 19.48
C HIS A 420 -17.41 -4.44 20.84
N PRO A 421 -16.88 -3.74 21.87
CA PRO A 421 -16.66 -4.32 23.19
C PRO A 421 -17.94 -4.78 23.91
N GLU A 422 -19.12 -4.36 23.44
CA GLU A 422 -20.43 -4.77 23.95
C GLU A 422 -20.89 -6.16 23.48
N LYS A 423 -20.21 -6.78 22.50
CA LYS A 423 -20.57 -8.08 21.91
C LYS A 423 -19.66 -9.20 22.41
N ASP A 424 -20.13 -10.44 22.30
CA ASP A 424 -19.29 -11.61 22.62
C ASP A 424 -18.20 -11.85 21.56
N LEU A 425 -17.28 -12.78 21.87
CA LEU A 425 -16.13 -13.09 21.03
C LEU A 425 -16.51 -13.57 19.61
N ALA A 426 -17.62 -14.31 19.47
CA ALA A 426 -18.08 -14.87 18.21
C ALA A 426 -18.82 -13.81 17.37
N ASP A 427 -19.70 -13.01 17.97
CA ASP A 427 -20.38 -11.92 17.27
C ASP A 427 -19.40 -10.79 16.87
N ARG A 428 -18.36 -10.52 17.66
CA ARG A 428 -17.26 -9.60 17.26
C ARG A 428 -16.50 -10.12 16.03
N PHE A 429 -16.17 -11.42 16.01
CA PHE A 429 -15.49 -12.03 14.86
C PHE A 429 -16.39 -12.11 13.62
N LYS A 430 -17.69 -12.32 13.80
CA LYS A 430 -18.71 -12.25 12.73
C LYS A 430 -18.84 -10.84 12.14
N VAL A 431 -18.71 -9.78 12.95
CA VAL A 431 -18.66 -8.40 12.42
C VAL A 431 -17.35 -8.14 11.67
N MET A 432 -16.19 -8.59 12.19
CA MET A 432 -14.90 -8.48 11.50
C MET A 432 -14.93 -9.17 10.13
N THR A 433 -15.28 -10.45 10.07
CA THR A 433 -15.41 -11.21 8.81
C THR A 433 -16.49 -10.63 7.89
N GLY A 434 -17.58 -10.09 8.44
CA GLY A 434 -18.60 -9.35 7.69
C GLY A 434 -18.06 -8.09 7.01
N VAL A 435 -17.21 -7.31 7.67
CA VAL A 435 -16.53 -6.14 7.06
C VAL A 435 -15.53 -6.59 6.00
N TRP A 436 -14.74 -7.65 6.26
CA TRP A 436 -13.84 -8.20 5.24
C TRP A 436 -14.57 -8.68 3.98
N ASN A 437 -15.71 -9.36 4.12
CA ASN A 437 -16.54 -9.77 2.97
C ASN A 437 -17.09 -8.58 2.15
N ARG A 438 -17.33 -7.42 2.80
CA ARG A 438 -17.69 -6.16 2.09
C ARG A 438 -16.47 -5.55 1.39
N LEU A 439 -15.28 -5.66 1.97
CA LEU A 439 -14.03 -5.15 1.38
C LEU A 439 -13.55 -5.98 0.19
N THR A 440 -13.64 -7.31 0.24
CA THR A 440 -13.20 -8.21 -0.84
C THR A 440 -14.23 -8.37 -1.95
N ALA A 441 -15.40 -7.73 -1.84
CA ALA A 441 -16.58 -7.94 -2.69
C ALA A 441 -17.08 -9.40 -2.78
N ASN A 442 -16.54 -10.31 -1.94
CA ASN A 442 -16.60 -11.76 -2.12
C ASN A 442 -16.15 -12.24 -3.53
N CYS A 443 -15.19 -11.56 -4.17
CA CYS A 443 -14.81 -11.86 -5.56
C CYS A 443 -14.36 -13.31 -5.79
N ASP A 444 -13.63 -13.87 -4.83
CA ASP A 444 -13.20 -15.28 -4.75
C ASP A 444 -13.91 -15.98 -3.56
N GLY A 445 -15.22 -15.73 -3.46
CA GLY A 445 -16.06 -16.12 -2.33
C GLY A 445 -15.75 -15.36 -1.02
N PRO A 446 -16.40 -15.75 0.09
CA PRO A 446 -16.14 -15.17 1.41
C PRO A 446 -14.72 -15.43 1.91
N VAL A 447 -14.24 -14.55 2.80
CA VAL A 447 -12.97 -14.75 3.51
C VAL A 447 -13.05 -15.99 4.40
N THR A 448 -11.94 -16.74 4.48
CA THR A 448 -11.85 -17.97 5.28
C THR A 448 -11.00 -17.74 6.53
N PHE A 449 -10.77 -18.78 7.33
CA PHE A 449 -10.13 -18.66 8.65
C PHE A 449 -9.23 -19.87 8.91
N ASP A 450 -7.93 -19.61 9.09
CA ASP A 450 -6.95 -20.65 9.37
C ASP A 450 -6.86 -20.93 10.87
N ASN A 451 -7.68 -21.86 11.33
CA ASN A 451 -7.64 -22.35 12.71
C ASN A 451 -6.30 -23.01 13.09
N TYR A 452 -5.49 -23.49 12.14
CA TYR A 452 -4.15 -24.04 12.44
C TYR A 452 -3.16 -22.93 12.78
N ASN A 453 -3.03 -21.90 11.93
CA ASN A 453 -2.14 -20.77 12.24
C ASN A 453 -2.63 -19.98 13.46
N TYR A 454 -3.95 -19.77 13.63
CA TYR A 454 -4.52 -19.21 14.86
C TYR A 454 -4.06 -19.94 16.14
N LEU A 455 -4.16 -21.28 16.16
CA LEU A 455 -3.74 -22.08 17.33
C LEU A 455 -2.21 -22.06 17.52
N LYS A 456 -1.44 -22.12 16.43
CA LYS A 456 0.03 -22.06 16.44
C LYS A 456 0.53 -20.72 17.01
N GLU A 457 -0.04 -19.61 16.56
CA GLU A 457 0.32 -18.25 16.98
C GLU A 457 -0.16 -17.99 18.42
N SER A 458 -1.44 -18.25 18.72
CA SER A 458 -2.00 -18.06 20.06
C SER A 458 -1.34 -18.92 21.15
N GLN A 459 -0.62 -20.00 20.82
CA GLN A 459 0.16 -20.82 21.76
C GLN A 459 1.63 -20.38 21.90
N SER A 460 2.17 -19.62 20.94
CA SER A 460 3.60 -19.25 20.90
C SER A 460 3.87 -17.74 21.05
N ALA A 461 2.84 -16.89 20.99
CA ALA A 461 2.89 -15.42 21.07
C ALA A 461 3.25 -14.84 22.47
N VAL A 462 4.30 -15.36 23.11
CA VAL A 462 4.78 -14.96 24.45
C VAL A 462 5.06 -13.45 24.53
N LYS A 463 5.54 -12.84 23.44
CA LYS A 463 5.83 -11.42 23.33
C LYS A 463 4.55 -10.58 23.41
N GLU A 464 3.51 -10.98 22.69
CA GLU A 464 2.23 -10.28 22.58
C GLU A 464 1.48 -10.36 23.92
N TYR A 465 1.44 -11.53 24.56
CA TYR A 465 0.96 -11.66 25.95
C TYR A 465 1.73 -10.75 26.90
N SER A 466 3.07 -10.76 26.87
CA SER A 466 3.91 -9.94 27.76
C SER A 466 3.65 -8.44 27.61
N LEU A 467 3.63 -7.95 26.37
CA LEU A 467 3.31 -6.55 26.04
C LEU A 467 1.90 -6.18 26.49
N ALA A 468 0.92 -7.06 26.30
CA ALA A 468 -0.46 -6.83 26.71
C ALA A 468 -0.61 -6.77 28.25
N TYR A 469 0.07 -7.61 29.03
CA TYR A 469 0.04 -7.48 30.50
C TYR A 469 0.62 -6.14 30.97
N GLY A 470 1.79 -5.73 30.43
CA GLY A 470 2.42 -4.46 30.80
C GLY A 470 1.66 -3.22 30.33
N ALA A 471 0.89 -3.31 29.25
CA ALA A 471 0.00 -2.23 28.79
C ALA A 471 -1.30 -2.17 29.59
N LYS A 472 -1.85 -3.33 29.97
CA LYS A 472 -3.03 -3.42 30.84
C LYS A 472 -2.76 -2.79 32.21
N GLU A 473 -1.58 -3.01 32.80
CA GLU A 473 -1.18 -2.38 34.07
C GLU A 473 -1.25 -0.84 34.02
N LYS A 474 -0.99 -0.25 32.84
CA LYS A 474 -1.09 1.21 32.59
C LYS A 474 -2.50 1.67 32.17
N GLY A 475 -3.48 0.77 32.12
CA GLY A 475 -4.85 1.10 31.72
C GLY A 475 -5.05 1.27 30.20
N ALA A 476 -4.16 0.76 29.36
CA ALA A 476 -4.21 0.95 27.90
C ALA A 476 -5.36 0.21 27.17
N PHE A 477 -6.23 -0.52 27.89
CA PHE A 477 -7.36 -1.27 27.32
C PHE A 477 -8.65 -0.99 28.11
N PRO A 478 -9.57 -0.16 27.59
CA PRO A 478 -10.84 0.12 28.26
C PRO A 478 -11.70 -1.13 28.45
N GLY A 479 -12.30 -1.29 29.62
CA GLY A 479 -13.18 -2.42 29.93
C GLY A 479 -12.48 -3.77 30.16
N VAL A 480 -11.14 -3.82 30.11
CA VAL A 480 -10.36 -5.05 30.30
C VAL A 480 -9.83 -5.09 31.74
N GLU A 481 -10.68 -5.50 32.68
CA GLU A 481 -10.36 -5.49 34.12
C GLU A 481 -9.72 -6.79 34.60
N THR A 482 -10.15 -7.96 34.12
CA THR A 482 -9.66 -9.27 34.59
C THR A 482 -8.58 -9.87 33.68
N HIS A 483 -7.97 -10.99 34.10
CA HIS A 483 -7.06 -11.80 33.27
C HIS A 483 -7.81 -12.49 32.12
N ASP A 484 -9.07 -12.87 32.37
CA ASP A 484 -9.97 -13.55 31.44
C ASP A 484 -10.37 -12.59 30.29
N ASP A 485 -10.69 -11.33 30.60
CA ASP A 485 -10.99 -10.30 29.58
C ASP A 485 -9.80 -10.00 28.66
N LEU A 486 -8.58 -9.94 29.22
CA LEU A 486 -7.37 -9.75 28.42
C LEU A 486 -7.11 -10.95 27.52
N THR A 487 -7.39 -12.16 28.02
CA THR A 487 -7.26 -13.40 27.24
C THR A 487 -8.29 -13.43 26.10
N ARG A 488 -9.54 -13.01 26.32
CA ARG A 488 -10.55 -12.83 25.25
C ARG A 488 -10.14 -11.78 24.23
N LEU A 489 -9.52 -10.68 24.66
CA LEU A 489 -9.02 -9.63 23.76
C LEU A 489 -7.89 -10.17 22.85
N LEU A 490 -6.94 -10.92 23.42
CA LEU A 490 -5.86 -11.53 22.66
C LEU A 490 -6.36 -12.62 21.71
N GLN A 491 -7.31 -13.46 22.15
CA GLN A 491 -8.01 -14.41 21.26
C GLN A 491 -8.68 -13.70 20.09
N PHE A 492 -9.37 -12.57 20.33
CA PHE A 492 -9.98 -11.78 19.26
C PHE A 492 -8.93 -11.22 18.28
N HIS A 493 -7.80 -10.71 18.79
CA HIS A 493 -6.69 -10.21 17.98
C HIS A 493 -6.11 -11.31 17.07
N PHE A 494 -5.69 -12.45 17.63
CA PHE A 494 -5.13 -13.57 16.85
C PHE A 494 -6.15 -14.16 15.86
N MET A 495 -7.46 -14.18 16.19
CA MET A 495 -8.47 -14.60 15.22
C MET A 495 -8.55 -13.69 14.00
N CYS A 496 -8.34 -12.38 14.17
CA CYS A 496 -8.35 -11.42 13.05
C CYS A 496 -7.10 -11.54 12.16
N GLU A 497 -5.95 -11.87 12.75
CA GLU A 497 -4.71 -12.14 12.02
C GLU A 497 -4.76 -13.44 11.20
N ALA A 498 -5.49 -14.44 11.68
CA ALA A 498 -5.69 -15.72 11.01
C ALA A 498 -6.87 -15.75 10.00
N ILE A 499 -7.47 -14.60 9.67
CA ILE A 499 -8.38 -14.48 8.51
C ILE A 499 -7.56 -14.67 7.23
N GLU A 500 -8.08 -15.48 6.31
CA GLU A 500 -7.45 -15.78 5.02
C GLU A 500 -8.05 -14.97 3.87
N VAL A 501 -7.16 -14.41 3.04
CA VAL A 501 -7.48 -13.79 1.74
C VAL A 501 -6.48 -14.25 0.68
N ASN A 502 -6.67 -13.84 -0.56
CA ASN A 502 -5.65 -13.92 -1.61
C ASN A 502 -5.33 -12.52 -2.21
N CYS A 503 -4.46 -12.44 -3.22
CA CYS A 503 -4.04 -11.15 -3.78
C CYS A 503 -5.21 -10.41 -4.46
N ALA A 504 -6.02 -11.12 -5.24
CA ALA A 504 -7.20 -10.56 -5.93
C ALA A 504 -8.19 -9.92 -4.94
N GLN A 505 -8.45 -10.61 -3.82
CA GLN A 505 -9.27 -10.08 -2.73
C GLN A 505 -8.62 -8.85 -2.03
N LEU A 506 -7.30 -8.91 -1.79
CA LEU A 506 -6.57 -7.88 -1.04
C LEU A 506 -6.31 -6.60 -1.86
N SER A 507 -6.18 -6.69 -3.18
CA SER A 507 -6.03 -5.52 -4.06
C SER A 507 -7.31 -4.67 -4.06
N ILE A 508 -8.49 -5.29 -4.06
CA ILE A 508 -9.79 -4.62 -3.92
C ILE A 508 -9.92 -3.94 -2.54
N VAL A 509 -9.40 -4.55 -1.47
CA VAL A 509 -9.36 -3.92 -0.14
C VAL A 509 -8.48 -2.67 -0.15
N ALA A 510 -7.28 -2.74 -0.75
CA ALA A 510 -6.41 -1.58 -0.91
C ALA A 510 -7.04 -0.49 -1.80
N ALA A 511 -7.71 -0.87 -2.89
CA ALA A 511 -8.40 0.05 -3.79
C ALA A 511 -9.62 0.72 -3.12
N THR A 512 -10.29 0.03 -2.19
CA THR A 512 -11.35 0.59 -1.34
C THR A 512 -10.81 1.71 -0.44
N LEU A 513 -9.57 1.57 0.06
CA LEU A 513 -8.89 2.65 0.79
C LEU A 513 -8.45 3.78 -0.18
N ALA A 514 -7.95 3.45 -1.38
CA ALA A 514 -7.61 4.45 -2.39
C ALA A 514 -8.80 5.31 -2.85
N ARG A 515 -10.02 4.75 -2.86
CA ARG A 515 -11.29 5.43 -3.18
C ARG A 515 -12.02 6.01 -1.95
N GLY A 516 -11.33 6.25 -0.84
CA GLY A 516 -11.91 6.93 0.33
C GLY A 516 -13.06 6.15 1.00
N GLY A 517 -12.94 4.82 1.07
CA GLY A 517 -13.88 3.93 1.78
C GLY A 517 -15.02 3.38 0.93
N ILE A 518 -15.03 3.63 -0.39
CA ILE A 518 -16.00 3.06 -1.34
C ILE A 518 -15.36 1.86 -2.05
N ASN A 519 -15.99 0.69 -1.99
CA ASN A 519 -15.50 -0.48 -2.71
C ASN A 519 -15.62 -0.27 -4.23
N PRO A 520 -14.56 -0.48 -5.04
CA PRO A 520 -14.59 -0.20 -6.48
C PRO A 520 -15.52 -1.14 -7.26
N ILE A 521 -15.69 -2.38 -6.78
CA ILE A 521 -16.51 -3.42 -7.41
C ILE A 521 -17.98 -3.27 -6.99
N THR A 522 -18.28 -3.19 -5.70
CA THR A 522 -19.68 -3.15 -5.22
C THR A 522 -20.28 -1.75 -5.12
N ARG A 523 -19.45 -0.70 -5.19
CA ARG A 523 -19.80 0.72 -4.91
C ARG A 523 -20.31 0.98 -3.50
N GLU A 524 -20.29 -0.02 -2.62
CA GLU A 524 -20.74 0.13 -1.25
C GLU A 524 -19.75 1.02 -0.48
N ARG A 525 -20.26 1.99 0.31
CA ARG A 525 -19.45 2.66 1.32
C ARG A 525 -19.21 1.70 2.49
N VAL A 526 -17.97 1.23 2.59
CA VAL A 526 -17.54 0.34 3.68
C VAL A 526 -17.09 1.13 4.91
N PHE A 527 -16.40 2.26 4.69
CA PHE A 527 -15.86 3.17 5.70
C PHE A 527 -16.11 4.64 5.33
N ASP A 528 -16.08 5.55 6.31
CA ASP A 528 -16.13 6.99 6.02
C ASP A 528 -14.78 7.55 5.53
N SER A 529 -14.85 8.61 4.72
CA SER A 529 -13.67 9.18 4.06
C SER A 529 -12.65 9.74 5.05
N GLU A 530 -13.11 10.27 6.19
CA GLU A 530 -12.23 10.74 7.28
C GLU A 530 -11.50 9.59 7.98
N THR A 531 -12.22 8.49 8.29
CA THR A 531 -11.63 7.24 8.79
C THR A 531 -10.50 6.74 7.89
N VAL A 532 -10.75 6.73 6.57
CA VAL A 532 -9.76 6.27 5.59
C VAL A 532 -8.59 7.25 5.46
N GLN A 533 -8.83 8.57 5.48
CA GLN A 533 -7.74 9.57 5.51
C GLN A 533 -6.83 9.38 6.74
N HIS A 534 -7.42 9.14 7.91
CA HIS A 534 -6.68 8.85 9.14
C HIS A 534 -5.90 7.52 9.05
N CYS A 535 -6.50 6.50 8.44
CA CYS A 535 -5.86 5.21 8.18
C CYS A 535 -4.63 5.37 7.28
N LEU A 536 -4.78 5.98 6.09
CA LEU A 536 -3.69 6.18 5.14
C LEU A 536 -2.57 7.06 5.71
N SER A 537 -2.90 8.08 6.50
CA SER A 537 -1.90 8.96 7.14
C SER A 537 -0.98 8.18 8.08
N VAL A 538 -1.55 7.32 8.94
CA VAL A 538 -0.76 6.50 9.89
C VAL A 538 -0.11 5.31 9.18
N LEU A 539 -0.76 4.76 8.15
CA LEU A 539 -0.22 3.66 7.34
C LEU A 539 1.07 4.08 6.63
N PHE A 540 1.09 5.29 6.06
CA PHE A 540 2.27 5.89 5.42
C PHE A 540 3.46 6.01 6.40
N THR A 541 3.22 6.44 7.64
CA THR A 541 4.30 6.67 8.62
C THR A 541 4.66 5.45 9.47
N CYS A 542 3.84 4.41 9.54
CA CYS A 542 4.00 3.32 10.52
C CYS A 542 3.79 1.88 9.99
N GLY A 543 3.47 1.69 8.70
CA GLY A 543 2.96 0.40 8.20
C GLY A 543 3.95 -0.75 8.03
N LEU A 544 5.25 -0.47 7.88
CA LEU A 544 6.29 -1.45 7.50
C LEU A 544 7.41 -1.57 8.55
N LYS A 545 7.05 -1.55 9.84
CA LYS A 545 7.99 -1.68 10.97
C LYS A 545 9.19 -0.71 10.83
N ASP A 546 10.43 -1.17 10.99
CA ASP A 546 11.62 -0.31 10.99
C ASP A 546 12.07 0.10 9.57
N LEU A 547 11.61 -0.61 8.51
CA LEU A 547 11.76 -0.22 7.10
C LEU A 547 10.90 1.01 6.71
N THR A 548 9.83 1.32 7.44
CA THR A 548 8.83 2.33 7.02
C THR A 548 9.44 3.68 6.63
N GLY A 549 10.50 4.13 7.32
CA GLY A 549 11.15 5.41 7.01
C GLY A 549 11.85 5.45 5.65
N ALA A 550 12.44 4.33 5.21
CA ALA A 550 13.04 4.22 3.88
C ALA A 550 11.94 4.06 2.81
N PHE A 551 10.97 3.16 3.03
CA PHE A 551 9.87 2.95 2.10
C PHE A 551 9.04 4.23 1.87
N ALA A 552 8.82 5.04 2.89
CA ALA A 552 8.12 6.34 2.76
C ALA A 552 8.95 7.44 2.07
N PHE A 553 10.27 7.26 1.92
CA PHE A 553 11.16 8.18 1.20
C PHE A 553 11.40 7.75 -0.26
N GLU A 554 11.63 6.46 -0.48
CA GLU A 554 12.01 5.89 -1.78
C GLU A 554 10.79 5.48 -2.61
N ILE A 555 9.80 4.83 -1.98
CA ILE A 555 8.57 4.36 -2.66
C ILE A 555 7.40 5.33 -2.43
N GLY A 556 7.33 5.96 -1.25
CA GLY A 556 6.37 7.04 -0.98
C GLY A 556 4.91 6.63 -1.15
N LEU A 557 4.55 5.38 -0.82
CA LEU A 557 3.16 4.87 -0.85
C LEU A 557 2.74 4.31 0.52
N PRO A 558 1.49 4.52 0.98
CA PRO A 558 0.97 3.86 2.18
C PRO A 558 0.88 2.34 2.02
N ALA A 559 1.60 1.57 2.84
CA ALA A 559 1.69 0.11 2.71
C ALA A 559 1.71 -0.64 4.05
N LYS A 560 1.20 -1.87 4.09
CA LYS A 560 1.22 -2.78 5.25
C LYS A 560 1.73 -4.17 4.87
N CYS A 561 2.72 -4.66 5.61
CA CYS A 561 3.16 -6.06 5.57
C CYS A 561 2.42 -6.94 6.59
N GLY A 562 2.27 -8.22 6.27
CA GLY A 562 1.88 -9.32 7.17
C GLY A 562 2.93 -10.43 7.15
N ALA A 563 3.13 -11.12 8.28
CA ALA A 563 4.18 -12.14 8.46
C ALA A 563 4.01 -13.42 7.62
N SER A 564 2.92 -13.52 6.86
CA SER A 564 2.67 -14.53 5.84
C SER A 564 3.45 -14.29 4.54
N GLY A 565 3.98 -13.08 4.32
CA GLY A 565 4.53 -12.63 3.04
C GLY A 565 3.63 -11.67 2.27
N ALA A 566 2.44 -11.34 2.81
CA ALA A 566 1.53 -10.37 2.23
C ALA A 566 2.06 -8.93 2.36
N LEU A 567 1.99 -8.16 1.28
CA LEU A 567 2.26 -6.73 1.22
C LEU A 567 1.09 -6.04 0.49
N MET A 568 0.32 -5.26 1.26
CA MET A 568 -0.79 -4.45 0.77
C MET A 568 -0.31 -3.02 0.57
N VAL A 569 -0.43 -2.46 -0.62
CA VAL A 569 0.00 -1.10 -0.99
C VAL A 569 -1.19 -0.32 -1.55
N VAL A 570 -1.38 0.91 -1.08
CA VAL A 570 -2.45 1.80 -1.55
C VAL A 570 -1.85 2.91 -2.40
N ILE A 571 -2.43 3.17 -3.58
CA ILE A 571 -2.09 4.30 -4.46
C ILE A 571 -3.28 5.27 -4.45
N PRO A 572 -3.27 6.31 -3.59
CA PRO A 572 -4.45 7.14 -3.34
C PRO A 572 -5.03 7.77 -4.62
N GLY A 573 -6.32 7.58 -4.86
CA GLY A 573 -6.99 8.06 -6.08
C GLY A 573 -6.76 7.25 -7.36
N VAL A 574 -5.83 6.27 -7.38
CA VAL A 574 -5.52 5.44 -8.56
C VAL A 574 -5.94 3.99 -8.37
N GLY A 575 -5.56 3.35 -7.25
CA GLY A 575 -5.87 1.93 -7.04
C GLY A 575 -5.19 1.30 -5.82
N GLY A 576 -5.31 -0.01 -5.72
CA GLY A 576 -4.69 -0.84 -4.70
C GLY A 576 -3.92 -2.00 -5.30
N LEU A 577 -2.75 -2.28 -4.72
CA LEU A 577 -1.84 -3.34 -5.13
C LEU A 577 -1.66 -4.32 -3.97
N ALA A 578 -1.75 -5.61 -4.27
CA ALA A 578 -1.50 -6.68 -3.32
C ALA A 578 -0.44 -7.63 -3.89
N LEU A 579 0.61 -7.85 -3.11
CA LEU A 579 1.75 -8.69 -3.45
C LEU A 579 1.91 -9.74 -2.35
N HIS A 580 2.31 -10.96 -2.71
CA HIS A 580 2.54 -12.03 -1.75
C HIS A 580 3.63 -12.99 -2.21
N SER A 581 4.73 -13.08 -1.44
CA SER A 581 5.65 -14.22 -1.49
C SER A 581 6.04 -14.64 -0.07
N PRO A 582 5.93 -15.94 0.31
CA PRO A 582 6.23 -16.42 1.66
C PRO A 582 7.69 -16.33 2.11
N LEU A 583 8.61 -15.99 1.20
CA LEU A 583 9.99 -15.62 1.53
C LEU A 583 10.03 -14.17 2.02
N VAL A 584 10.35 -14.01 3.31
CA VAL A 584 10.33 -12.72 4.02
C VAL A 584 11.63 -12.45 4.77
N THR A 585 11.97 -11.19 5.00
CA THR A 585 13.15 -10.79 5.79
C THR A 585 13.08 -11.28 7.24
N GLN A 586 14.20 -11.70 7.82
CA GLN A 586 14.28 -12.24 9.18
C GLN A 586 13.85 -11.27 10.29
N ASP A 587 14.21 -9.98 10.19
CA ASP A 587 13.89 -8.99 11.23
C ASP A 587 12.47 -8.41 11.07
N ASP A 588 12.11 -8.05 9.84
CA ASP A 588 10.88 -7.29 9.55
C ASP A 588 9.73 -8.13 8.97
N ASN A 589 9.94 -9.40 8.60
CA ASN A 589 8.94 -10.25 7.93
C ASN A 589 8.29 -9.54 6.71
N ILE A 590 9.10 -8.86 5.91
CA ILE A 590 8.66 -8.17 4.68
C ILE A 590 9.08 -9.01 3.47
N SER A 591 8.18 -9.16 2.49
CA SER A 591 8.47 -9.90 1.26
C SER A 591 9.45 -9.13 0.37
N LEU A 592 10.61 -9.73 0.07
CA LEU A 592 11.65 -9.12 -0.75
C LEU A 592 11.14 -8.86 -2.18
N LYS A 593 10.61 -9.89 -2.85
CA LYS A 593 9.96 -9.79 -4.18
C LYS A 593 8.88 -8.68 -4.19
N GLY A 594 8.12 -8.56 -3.10
CA GLY A 594 7.10 -7.51 -2.95
C GLY A 594 7.67 -6.09 -2.89
N VAL A 595 8.82 -5.87 -2.23
CA VAL A 595 9.48 -4.56 -2.20
C VAL A 595 10.14 -4.24 -3.54
N THR A 596 10.84 -5.21 -4.15
CA THR A 596 11.45 -5.04 -5.49
C THR A 596 10.41 -4.63 -6.53
N PHE A 597 9.25 -5.31 -6.58
CA PHE A 597 8.14 -4.92 -7.46
C PHE A 597 7.73 -3.45 -7.29
N CYS A 598 7.72 -2.94 -6.05
CA CYS A 598 7.35 -1.55 -5.77
C CYS A 598 8.41 -0.52 -6.21
N HIS A 599 9.68 -0.91 -6.30
CA HIS A 599 10.73 -0.06 -6.89
C HIS A 599 10.60 -0.03 -8.42
N GLU A 600 10.49 -1.18 -9.09
CA GLU A 600 10.33 -1.22 -10.55
C GLU A 600 9.06 -0.49 -11.00
N LEU A 601 7.94 -0.68 -10.29
CA LEU A 601 6.69 0.05 -10.55
C LEU A 601 6.88 1.57 -10.60
N LEU A 602 7.79 2.11 -9.78
CA LEU A 602 8.07 3.56 -9.70
C LEU A 602 9.17 4.02 -10.66
N HIS A 603 9.97 3.10 -11.21
CA HIS A 603 10.80 3.40 -12.38
C HIS A 603 9.94 3.62 -13.63
N HIS A 604 8.76 2.99 -13.71
CA HIS A 604 7.81 3.20 -14.80
C HIS A 604 6.76 4.28 -14.54
N PHE A 605 6.23 4.43 -13.32
CA PHE A 605 5.11 5.33 -13.00
C PHE A 605 5.37 6.27 -11.81
N PRO A 606 5.08 7.58 -11.89
CA PRO A 606 5.28 8.55 -10.80
C PRO A 606 4.17 8.47 -9.73
N PHE A 607 3.94 7.29 -9.15
CA PHE A 607 2.89 7.08 -8.13
C PHE A 607 3.28 7.59 -6.73
N HIS A 608 4.57 7.89 -6.48
CA HIS A 608 5.08 8.41 -5.20
C HIS A 608 4.30 9.65 -4.78
N ILE A 609 3.77 9.73 -3.55
CA ILE A 609 2.78 10.76 -3.21
C ILE A 609 3.31 12.20 -3.35
N PHE A 610 4.63 12.42 -3.28
CA PHE A 610 5.24 13.75 -3.41
C PHE A 610 5.73 14.11 -4.83
N ASP A 611 5.61 13.19 -5.80
CA ASP A 611 5.89 13.52 -7.21
C ASP A 611 4.97 14.62 -7.76
N SER A 612 5.49 15.40 -8.71
CA SER A 612 4.76 16.52 -9.29
C SER A 612 3.51 16.08 -10.07
N GLU A 613 2.42 16.83 -9.93
CA GLU A 613 1.17 16.57 -10.68
C GLU A 613 1.40 16.61 -12.21
N ALA A 614 2.36 17.41 -12.66
CA ALA A 614 2.76 17.54 -14.06
C ALA A 614 3.43 16.28 -14.67
N THR A 615 3.98 15.37 -13.86
CA THR A 615 4.47 14.06 -14.33
C THR A 615 3.39 12.98 -14.18
N LYS A 616 2.58 13.04 -13.12
CA LYS A 616 1.44 12.13 -12.89
C LYS A 616 0.38 12.14 -14.00
N LEU A 617 0.17 13.29 -14.63
CA LEU A 617 -0.75 13.44 -15.77
C LEU A 617 -0.27 12.73 -17.05
N ASP A 618 1.03 12.50 -17.22
CA ASP A 618 1.62 12.11 -18.51
C ASP A 618 1.63 10.59 -18.79
N GLN A 619 1.10 9.76 -17.88
CA GLN A 619 1.11 8.28 -18.01
C GLN A 619 -0.15 7.53 -17.53
N VAL A 620 -1.01 8.15 -16.72
CA VAL A 620 -2.38 7.62 -16.50
C VAL A 620 -3.21 7.75 -17.80
N VAL A 621 -2.77 8.63 -18.69
CA VAL A 621 -3.29 8.84 -20.04
C VAL A 621 -2.59 7.91 -21.04
N SER A 622 -3.37 7.21 -21.86
CA SER A 622 -2.89 6.46 -23.02
C SER A 622 -2.18 7.39 -24.02
N GLU A 623 -1.13 6.87 -24.65
CA GLU A 623 -0.48 7.41 -25.84
C GLU A 623 0.12 8.84 -25.76
N TYR A 624 1.40 8.91 -26.10
CA TYR A 624 1.95 10.03 -26.88
C TYR A 624 1.28 10.07 -28.27
N GLY A 625 -0.01 10.44 -28.34
CA GLY A 625 -0.85 10.20 -29.53
C GLY A 625 -1.70 11.37 -30.00
N VAL A 626 -2.54 11.94 -29.11
CA VAL A 626 -3.64 12.83 -29.56
C VAL A 626 -3.53 14.25 -28.99
N SER A 627 -3.70 14.42 -27.68
CA SER A 627 -3.73 15.75 -27.05
C SER A 627 -2.43 16.54 -27.26
N ASP A 628 -1.28 15.91 -27.03
CA ASP A 628 0.02 16.58 -27.13
C ASP A 628 0.43 16.83 -28.59
N ILE A 629 -0.07 16.04 -29.55
CA ILE A 629 0.17 16.25 -30.99
C ILE A 629 -0.70 17.39 -31.51
N TYR A 630 -1.98 17.48 -31.09
CA TYR A 630 -2.77 18.70 -31.30
C TYR A 630 -2.14 19.94 -30.66
N GLN A 631 -1.62 19.83 -29.43
CA GLN A 631 -0.97 20.95 -28.75
C GLN A 631 0.34 21.36 -29.44
N LEU A 632 1.12 20.43 -29.98
CA LEU A 632 2.30 20.71 -30.81
C LEU A 632 1.91 21.46 -32.09
N ILE A 633 0.92 20.94 -32.82
CA ILE A 633 0.44 21.50 -34.09
C ILE A 633 -0.18 22.89 -33.88
N TYR A 634 -0.97 23.07 -32.83
CA TYR A 634 -1.60 24.34 -32.47
C TYR A 634 -0.59 25.38 -31.95
N SER A 635 0.35 25.00 -31.09
CA SER A 635 1.41 25.91 -30.64
C SER A 635 2.35 26.30 -31.79
N ALA A 636 2.62 25.38 -32.72
CA ALA A 636 3.39 25.66 -33.92
C ALA A 636 2.68 26.63 -34.87
N ALA A 637 1.37 26.47 -35.09
CA ALA A 637 0.54 27.39 -35.86
C ALA A 637 0.50 28.81 -35.25
N ASN A 638 0.42 28.92 -33.91
CA ASN A 638 0.44 30.21 -33.23
C ASN A 638 1.85 30.85 -33.14
N GLY A 639 2.91 30.08 -33.34
CA GLY A 639 4.29 30.53 -33.23
C GLY A 639 4.88 30.47 -31.82
N ASP A 640 4.26 29.73 -30.89
CA ASP A 640 4.77 29.53 -29.53
C ASP A 640 5.93 28.54 -29.48
N LEU A 641 7.12 29.07 -29.76
CA LEU A 641 8.38 28.33 -29.68
C LEU A 641 8.64 27.71 -28.29
N ALA A 642 8.11 28.28 -27.20
CA ALA A 642 8.38 27.76 -25.86
C ALA A 642 7.63 26.44 -25.63
N THR A 643 6.33 26.40 -25.96
CA THR A 643 5.52 25.17 -25.89
C THR A 643 6.03 24.13 -26.91
N VAL A 644 6.33 24.54 -28.15
CA VAL A 644 6.90 23.63 -29.18
C VAL A 644 8.23 23.02 -28.71
N ARG A 645 9.13 23.80 -28.10
CA ARG A 645 10.39 23.28 -27.56
C ARG A 645 10.19 22.30 -26.41
N LYS A 646 9.27 22.58 -25.49
CA LYS A 646 8.96 21.67 -24.39
C LYS A 646 8.45 20.32 -24.92
N LEU A 647 7.49 20.34 -25.84
CA LEU A 647 6.91 19.13 -26.42
C LEU A 647 7.96 18.29 -27.17
N VAL A 648 8.80 18.92 -28.00
CA VAL A 648 9.80 18.22 -28.82
C VAL A 648 11.04 17.77 -28.03
N LEU A 649 11.58 18.61 -27.14
CA LEU A 649 12.89 18.36 -26.49
C LEU A 649 12.77 17.80 -25.07
N GLU A 650 11.77 18.22 -24.29
CA GLU A 650 11.62 17.81 -22.89
C GLU A 650 10.70 16.59 -22.77
N ARG A 651 9.67 16.50 -23.62
CA ARG A 651 8.77 15.34 -23.74
C ARG A 651 9.11 14.37 -24.88
N GLY A 652 10.10 14.68 -25.72
CA GLY A 652 10.55 13.78 -26.80
C GLY A 652 9.52 13.50 -27.90
N LEU A 653 8.49 14.35 -28.05
CA LEU A 653 7.40 14.11 -28.99
C LEU A 653 7.87 14.16 -30.45
N GLY A 654 7.37 13.23 -31.27
CA GLY A 654 7.72 13.11 -32.67
C GLY A 654 7.47 14.40 -33.47
N VAL A 655 8.54 15.01 -33.97
CA VAL A 655 8.50 16.25 -34.79
C VAL A 655 7.65 16.08 -36.06
N ASN A 656 7.56 14.84 -36.56
CA ASN A 656 6.82 14.45 -37.76
C ASN A 656 5.45 13.81 -37.44
N SER A 657 4.98 13.87 -36.20
CA SER A 657 3.62 13.47 -35.86
C SER A 657 2.59 14.41 -36.48
N SER A 658 1.43 13.85 -36.84
CA SER A 658 0.38 14.52 -37.60
C SER A 658 -0.99 14.47 -36.91
N ASP A 659 -1.87 15.40 -37.28
CA ASP A 659 -3.27 15.39 -36.86
C ASP A 659 -4.12 14.39 -37.66
N TYR A 660 -5.41 14.34 -37.36
CA TYR A 660 -6.41 13.52 -38.05
C TYR A 660 -6.58 13.84 -39.54
N ASP A 661 -6.02 14.94 -40.07
CA ASP A 661 -5.97 15.32 -41.49
C ASP A 661 -4.57 15.06 -42.10
N GLU A 662 -3.73 14.27 -41.42
CA GLU A 662 -2.34 13.93 -41.79
C GLU A 662 -1.37 15.14 -41.81
N ARG A 663 -1.79 16.31 -41.29
CA ARG A 663 -0.95 17.51 -41.23
C ARG A 663 0.01 17.46 -40.05
N THR A 664 1.30 17.56 -40.32
CA THR A 664 2.34 17.71 -39.29
C THR A 664 2.45 19.15 -38.78
N ALA A 665 3.14 19.36 -37.66
CA ALA A 665 3.39 20.70 -37.11
C ALA A 665 4.09 21.67 -38.09
N LEU A 666 4.86 21.14 -39.05
CA LEU A 666 5.50 21.93 -40.11
C LEU A 666 4.48 22.51 -41.11
N HIS A 667 3.42 21.78 -41.46
CA HIS A 667 2.37 22.26 -42.37
C HIS A 667 1.75 23.57 -41.86
N LEU A 668 1.23 23.56 -40.62
CA LEU A 668 0.57 24.74 -40.07
C LEU A 668 1.57 25.85 -39.72
N ALA A 669 2.79 25.53 -39.27
CA ALA A 669 3.82 26.54 -39.05
C ALA A 669 4.19 27.28 -40.35
N VAL A 670 4.21 26.59 -41.50
CA VAL A 670 4.43 27.20 -42.83
C VAL A 670 3.23 28.04 -43.26
N ALA A 671 2.01 27.51 -43.22
CA ALA A 671 0.80 28.25 -43.61
C ALA A 671 0.62 29.55 -42.81
N GLU A 672 0.90 29.51 -41.51
CA GLU A 672 0.89 30.66 -40.59
C GLU A 672 2.21 31.46 -40.59
N ARG A 673 3.16 31.12 -41.47
CA ARG A 673 4.44 31.82 -41.73
C ARG A 673 5.30 32.03 -40.48
N ARG A 674 5.25 31.11 -39.51
CA ARG A 674 5.92 31.19 -38.20
C ARG A 674 7.41 30.88 -38.29
N ARG A 675 8.17 31.69 -39.04
CA ARG A 675 9.61 31.49 -39.40
C ARG A 675 10.51 30.97 -38.27
N VAL A 676 10.33 31.46 -37.03
CA VAL A 676 11.09 31.04 -35.84
C VAL A 676 10.79 29.60 -35.39
N VAL A 677 9.54 29.15 -35.54
CA VAL A 677 9.14 27.76 -35.29
C VAL A 677 9.55 26.86 -36.46
N ILE A 678 9.41 27.34 -37.71
CA ILE A 678 9.84 26.60 -38.91
C ILE A 678 11.33 26.25 -38.83
N ASP A 679 12.19 27.23 -38.54
CA ASP A 679 13.64 27.02 -38.33
C ASP A 679 13.94 26.01 -37.22
N PHE A 680 13.14 26.00 -36.14
CA PHE A 680 13.27 25.03 -35.06
C PHE A 680 12.85 23.61 -35.50
N LEU A 681 11.69 23.45 -36.13
CA LEU A 681 11.18 22.15 -36.58
C LEU A 681 12.12 21.50 -37.61
N LEU A 682 12.59 22.26 -38.60
CA LEU A 682 13.54 21.78 -39.61
C LEU A 682 14.86 21.31 -38.98
N LYS A 683 15.40 22.04 -38.00
CA LYS A 683 16.61 21.65 -37.25
C LYS A 683 16.46 20.42 -36.37
N ASN A 684 15.23 19.97 -36.11
CA ASN A 684 14.93 18.74 -35.39
C ASN A 684 14.32 17.65 -36.31
N GLY A 685 14.56 17.74 -37.63
CA GLY A 685 14.26 16.67 -38.59
C GLY A 685 12.84 16.67 -39.17
N ALA A 686 12.15 17.82 -39.19
CA ALA A 686 10.83 17.91 -39.82
C ALA A 686 10.86 17.64 -41.34
N PHE A 687 9.97 16.76 -41.82
CA PHE A 687 9.91 16.32 -43.21
C PHE A 687 9.25 17.37 -44.11
N VAL A 688 10.03 17.96 -45.02
CA VAL A 688 9.55 18.96 -46.00
C VAL A 688 8.60 18.37 -47.06
N ARG A 689 8.63 17.05 -47.26
CA ARG A 689 7.84 16.31 -48.28
C ARG A 689 6.82 15.32 -47.71
N CYS A 690 6.47 15.40 -46.43
CA CYS A 690 5.26 14.69 -45.96
C CYS A 690 4.03 15.32 -46.62
N SER A 691 3.02 14.52 -46.95
CA SER A 691 1.77 14.98 -47.56
C SER A 691 0.62 14.89 -46.56
N ASP A 692 -0.27 15.88 -46.58
CA ASP A 692 -1.55 15.83 -45.86
C ASP A 692 -2.62 15.00 -46.62
N ARG A 693 -3.80 14.87 -45.99
CA ARG A 693 -5.00 14.20 -46.53
C ARG A 693 -5.44 14.71 -47.90
N TRP A 694 -5.07 15.94 -48.30
CA TRP A 694 -5.40 16.53 -49.60
C TRP A 694 -4.27 16.40 -50.62
N GLY A 695 -3.17 15.73 -50.26
CA GLY A 695 -2.00 15.49 -51.10
C GLY A 695 -1.07 16.69 -51.20
N LYS A 696 -1.20 17.70 -50.33
CA LYS A 696 -0.29 18.85 -50.27
C LYS A 696 0.85 18.58 -49.32
N THR A 697 2.02 19.15 -49.61
CA THR A 697 3.17 19.16 -48.70
C THR A 697 3.39 20.52 -48.03
N PRO A 698 4.22 20.62 -46.97
CA PRO A 698 4.67 21.90 -46.45
C PRO A 698 5.38 22.79 -47.49
N LEU A 699 5.89 22.23 -48.59
CA LEU A 699 6.48 23.02 -49.66
C LEU A 699 5.41 23.68 -50.55
N ASP A 700 4.24 23.05 -50.69
CA ASP A 700 3.11 23.58 -51.46
C ASP A 700 2.34 24.65 -50.66
N GLU A 701 2.21 24.47 -49.34
CA GLU A 701 1.69 25.51 -48.43
C GLU A 701 2.61 26.75 -48.32
N ALA A 702 3.86 26.66 -48.81
CA ALA A 702 4.76 27.81 -48.92
C ALA A 702 4.61 28.62 -50.23
N GLU A 703 3.73 28.21 -51.17
CA GLU A 703 3.59 28.87 -52.47
C GLU A 703 3.27 30.38 -52.30
N GLY A 704 3.98 31.21 -53.07
CA GLY A 704 3.88 32.67 -53.01
C GLY A 704 4.87 33.39 -52.07
N ASP A 705 5.76 32.68 -51.35
CA ASP A 705 6.84 33.28 -50.54
C ASP A 705 8.20 32.68 -50.92
N GLU A 706 8.92 33.39 -51.79
CA GLU A 706 10.21 32.93 -52.34
C GLU A 706 11.26 32.69 -51.24
N GLU A 707 11.27 33.49 -50.17
CA GLU A 707 12.20 33.30 -49.05
C GLU A 707 11.91 31.99 -48.30
N LEU A 708 10.63 31.70 -48.04
CA LEU A 708 10.21 30.49 -47.33
C LEU A 708 10.38 29.23 -48.20
N VAL A 709 10.07 29.31 -49.50
CA VAL A 709 10.33 28.23 -50.47
C VAL A 709 11.83 27.94 -50.59
N THR A 710 12.69 28.97 -50.57
CA THR A 710 14.15 28.79 -50.55
C THR A 710 14.64 28.17 -49.24
N LEU A 711 14.08 28.57 -48.09
CA LEU A 711 14.41 27.98 -46.79
C LEU A 711 14.06 26.48 -46.76
N LEU A 712 12.83 26.10 -47.11
CA LEU A 712 12.39 24.70 -47.11
C LEU A 712 13.23 23.83 -48.06
N LYS A 713 13.50 24.32 -49.29
CA LYS A 713 14.37 23.63 -50.26
C LYS A 713 15.83 23.48 -49.81
N SER A 714 16.32 24.30 -48.88
CA SER A 714 17.68 24.16 -48.35
C SER A 714 17.84 22.97 -47.38
N PHE A 715 16.77 22.62 -46.65
CA PHE A 715 16.73 21.45 -45.77
C PHE A 715 16.32 20.16 -46.51
N ASP A 716 15.48 20.30 -47.55
CA ASP A 716 15.04 19.21 -48.44
C ASP A 716 16.19 18.41 -49.08
N ILE A 717 17.38 19.03 -49.21
CA ILE A 717 18.59 18.45 -49.81
C ILE A 717 19.43 17.64 -48.79
N GLN A 718 19.19 17.77 -47.48
CA GLN A 718 20.04 17.14 -46.45
C GLN A 718 19.61 15.72 -46.04
N MET A 719 18.43 15.25 -46.45
CA MET A 719 17.84 13.96 -46.00
C MET A 719 17.85 12.86 -47.07
N SER A 720 18.51 13.06 -48.22
CA SER A 720 18.55 12.10 -49.33
C SER A 720 19.93 11.44 -49.51
N GLY A 721 20.61 11.09 -48.40
CA GLY A 721 22.04 10.75 -48.47
C GLY A 721 22.69 10.12 -47.24
N GLU A 722 22.05 9.13 -46.61
CA GLU A 722 22.74 7.98 -45.98
C GLU A 722 21.81 6.75 -45.95
#